data_AF-A0A9W7Y6N6-F1
#
_entry.id   AF-A0A9W7Y6N6-F1
#
_cell.length_a   1.000
_cell.length_b   1.000
_cell.length_c   1.000
_cell.angle_alpha   90.00
_cell.angle_beta   90.00
_cell.angle_gamma   90.00
#
_symmetry.space_group_name_H-M   'P 1'
#
loop_
_entity.id
_entity.type
_entity.pdbx_description
1 polymer ?
#
loop_
_entity_poly.entity_id
_entity_poly.type
_entity_poly.pdbx_seq_one_letter_code
_entity_poly.pdbx_strand_id
1 'polypeptide(L)'
;MTKEVSETIAGAEQKHGSEASEQGHTEAVAADKTGPTTTPPSKTAVAASGAVTDDAEKPSNGKTIGSSEEEETAEPDIVASENSAEELTPTTAIDPPSADHGEKREKLTAKESAAAEDSSNDETSDQDDFASINAISDAMQDVVLADDKPAANALTGAIALPTSDNVDVSVAGPSPTDVATAILLKDTEAARAFGARGFQGSGESDRTAIGQQPESSNSPRSSGSKSRGQPEIAELSDDENSGGVDGDDYDDEDIEERQRRLFRLAERRRQQKEKMAQNTVSSGEIEIMRSGLSSVREYTSPSELRILNGSYPEGLRGSLYAVGPGRFEVGYNVQRELEQATRMFTFGHLMDVPPLLTKVSFDPKQKTITHRSRLIAKQMCSRIQAEHGVSTKVPGALYMSDTNQTFLNKFIPKASHYSTPEGECCGQDIQLFMPLQGSSQNIVCTNHVGALQNIDPVDLRPRAIVELKDVNPEFKGLLSCPHMQYDSDTREHFTVLQDVGFRSTTYTVVAISESQPEGYTVASFSAQASVLHSFAITQDYIIVPVYPYAAPIGGVSYRWGDSLLETLSFDHAQPAYFFVISREYRRVQCVYQAPAFFAMHHINAVQESATDSISIDLIAYEDDAVLRRLMIKDLRRPSVDFSVPSGYARRYQLSGVTMEATKYIETKGRPSLFPWAHTLLLRTESIELAKINPMVSAKPYTYMYGLSHVERLQGLPVHVASTTMYNCIVKLDSNDGATKPLVWSRKHCYPSEPVFVPHSDKEDDGFIVSIFFDSMRITSCIVVLDAKTFKELMIAQLPSAVPLSFGHSKFAI
;
A
#
# COMPACT_ATOMS: atom_id res chain seq x y z
N MET A 1 -59.81 -27.37 1.61
CA MET A 1 -61.10 -27.55 0.90
C MET A 1 -61.57 -26.18 0.40
N THR A 2 -62.46 -26.17 -0.61
CA THR A 2 -63.39 -25.08 -1.02
C THR A 2 -63.13 -23.65 -0.49
N LYS A 3 -62.69 -22.70 -1.33
CA LYS A 3 -63.46 -21.90 -2.33
C LYS A 3 -64.11 -20.63 -1.76
N GLU A 4 -63.74 -19.51 -2.39
CA GLU A 4 -64.47 -18.24 -2.61
C GLU A 4 -65.85 -18.03 -1.97
N VAL A 5 -66.01 -16.89 -1.26
CA VAL A 5 -67.05 -15.87 -1.52
C VAL A 5 -66.40 -14.48 -1.35
N SER A 6 -66.95 -13.47 -2.02
CA SER A 6 -66.42 -12.12 -2.20
C SER A 6 -66.92 -11.06 -1.20
N GLU A 7 -66.34 -9.86 -1.36
CA GLU A 7 -67.05 -8.57 -1.50
C GLU A 7 -66.87 -7.50 -0.41
N THR A 8 -67.10 -6.25 -0.82
CA THR A 8 -66.56 -5.02 -0.22
C THR A 8 -67.67 -4.02 0.10
N ILE A 9 -67.64 -3.41 1.30
CA ILE A 9 -68.37 -2.17 1.58
C ILE A 9 -67.42 -1.20 2.29
N ALA A 10 -67.56 0.09 2.00
CA ALA A 10 -66.78 1.19 2.55
C ALA A 10 -67.68 2.32 3.08
N GLY A 11 -67.10 3.23 3.87
CA GLY A 11 -67.79 4.35 4.51
C GLY A 11 -68.23 4.05 5.96
N ALA A 12 -68.37 5.05 6.84
CA ALA A 12 -68.15 6.49 6.67
C ALA A 12 -67.86 7.17 8.02
N GLU A 13 -67.22 8.37 7.98
CA GLU A 13 -67.62 9.65 8.63
C GLU A 13 -68.14 9.68 10.11
N GLN A 14 -68.02 10.75 10.92
CA GLN A 14 -67.47 12.12 10.80
C GLN A 14 -67.37 12.74 12.21
N LYS A 15 -66.52 13.77 12.41
CA LYS A 15 -66.69 14.99 13.26
C LYS A 15 -65.35 15.76 13.34
N HIS A 16 -65.29 17.05 12.95
CA HIS A 16 -65.54 18.25 13.79
C HIS A 16 -64.59 18.32 15.01
N GLY A 17 -63.80 19.37 15.27
CA GLY A 17 -63.95 20.81 14.92
C GLY A 17 -64.39 21.59 16.18
N SER A 18 -64.03 22.85 16.42
CA SER A 18 -63.13 23.84 15.77
C SER A 18 -62.29 24.53 16.90
N GLU A 19 -61.70 25.74 16.91
CA GLU A 19 -61.51 26.95 16.05
C GLU A 19 -60.31 27.74 16.69
N ALA A 20 -59.70 28.83 16.20
CA ALA A 20 -59.85 29.74 15.05
C ALA A 20 -58.42 30.15 14.56
N SER A 21 -58.01 31.32 14.03
CA SER A 21 -58.64 32.60 13.62
C SER A 21 -57.69 33.40 12.70
N GLU A 22 -58.28 34.16 11.75
CA GLU A 22 -57.93 35.49 11.17
C GLU A 22 -56.47 36.00 10.98
N GLN A 23 -56.11 36.80 9.95
CA GLN A 23 -56.65 37.19 8.62
C GLN A 23 -55.46 37.90 7.86
N GLY A 24 -55.38 38.04 6.52
CA GLY A 24 -56.24 37.64 5.40
C GLY A 24 -55.71 38.20 4.04
N HIS A 25 -56.52 38.16 2.97
CA HIS A 25 -56.38 38.87 1.67
C HIS A 25 -55.23 38.49 0.67
N THR A 26 -55.42 38.37 -0.67
CA THR A 26 -56.60 38.08 -1.54
C THR A 26 -56.14 37.69 -2.97
N GLU A 27 -57.06 37.10 -3.79
CA GLU A 27 -57.06 37.00 -5.28
C GLU A 27 -55.99 36.14 -6.02
N ALA A 28 -56.18 35.63 -7.27
CA ALA A 28 -57.38 35.12 -7.98
C ALA A 28 -57.02 34.45 -9.35
N VAL A 29 -57.63 33.27 -9.65
CA VAL A 29 -58.27 32.83 -10.94
C VAL A 29 -57.49 32.92 -12.31
N ALA A 30 -57.64 32.03 -13.33
CA ALA A 30 -57.93 30.59 -13.52
C ALA A 30 -57.92 30.20 -15.04
N ALA A 31 -58.08 28.91 -15.37
CA ALA A 31 -58.76 28.34 -16.58
C ALA A 31 -58.10 28.40 -17.99
N ASP A 32 -58.48 27.60 -19.02
CA ASP A 32 -58.94 26.18 -19.11
C ASP A 32 -58.95 25.68 -20.61
N LYS A 33 -59.11 24.35 -20.84
CA LYS A 33 -59.27 23.52 -22.09
C LYS A 33 -59.55 24.15 -23.48
N THR A 34 -59.06 23.49 -24.56
CA THR A 34 -59.85 22.69 -25.57
C THR A 34 -59.01 22.14 -26.75
N GLY A 35 -59.61 21.29 -27.61
CA GLY A 35 -59.11 20.73 -28.90
C GLY A 35 -60.29 20.06 -29.65
N PRO A 36 -60.14 19.07 -30.57
CA PRO A 36 -59.07 18.68 -31.54
C PRO A 36 -59.60 18.36 -32.98
N THR A 37 -58.76 18.04 -34.00
CA THR A 37 -59.15 17.21 -35.20
C THR A 37 -57.99 16.72 -36.10
N THR A 38 -58.26 15.75 -37.00
CA THR A 38 -57.38 14.86 -37.83
C THR A 38 -56.57 15.54 -38.98
N THR A 39 -55.75 14.92 -39.86
CA THR A 39 -55.70 13.55 -40.51
C THR A 39 -54.26 13.23 -41.10
N PRO A 40 -53.94 12.04 -41.69
CA PRO A 40 -52.55 11.52 -41.88
C PRO A 40 -52.18 11.26 -43.39
N PRO A 41 -51.25 10.35 -43.85
CA PRO A 41 -50.21 9.52 -43.17
C PRO A 41 -48.81 9.34 -43.86
N SER A 42 -47.88 8.72 -43.11
CA SER A 42 -46.95 7.62 -43.52
C SER A 42 -45.43 7.80 -43.82
N LYS A 43 -44.66 6.93 -43.13
CA LYS A 43 -43.60 5.99 -43.62
C LYS A 43 -42.10 6.37 -43.79
N THR A 44 -41.31 5.76 -42.87
CA THR A 44 -39.97 5.12 -43.04
C THR A 44 -38.69 5.98 -43.06
N ALA A 45 -37.58 5.34 -42.65
CA ALA A 45 -36.20 5.84 -42.62
C ALA A 45 -35.24 4.78 -43.21
N VAL A 46 -33.99 5.15 -43.51
CA VAL A 46 -32.76 4.31 -43.58
C VAL A 46 -31.53 5.25 -43.75
N ALA A 47 -30.31 4.75 -43.53
CA ALA A 47 -29.05 5.52 -43.51
C ALA A 47 -28.01 4.98 -44.52
N ALA A 48 -26.72 5.39 -44.37
CA ALA A 48 -25.51 4.94 -45.10
C ALA A 48 -25.31 5.51 -46.55
N SER A 49 -24.11 5.59 -47.15
CA SER A 49 -22.70 5.62 -46.67
C SER A 49 -21.70 5.91 -47.83
N GLY A 50 -20.46 6.34 -47.52
CA GLY A 50 -19.27 6.23 -48.40
C GLY A 50 -19.13 7.25 -49.57
N ALA A 51 -18.04 7.25 -50.37
CA ALA A 51 -16.69 6.66 -50.18
C ALA A 51 -15.67 7.09 -51.29
N VAL A 52 -14.49 7.60 -50.89
CA VAL A 52 -13.13 7.46 -51.51
C VAL A 52 -12.86 7.98 -52.96
N THR A 53 -11.56 8.17 -53.30
CA THR A 53 -10.94 8.51 -54.63
C THR A 53 -11.11 9.95 -55.16
N ASP A 54 -10.15 10.59 -55.85
CA ASP A 54 -8.69 10.32 -55.98
C ASP A 54 -7.91 11.56 -56.49
N ASP A 55 -6.57 11.42 -56.49
CA ASP A 55 -5.56 12.13 -57.31
C ASP A 55 -5.27 13.64 -57.12
N ALA A 56 -4.12 14.07 -57.68
CA ALA A 56 -3.52 15.38 -57.48
C ALA A 56 -2.83 15.92 -58.74
N GLU A 57 -2.85 17.26 -58.95
CA GLU A 57 -1.99 17.91 -59.95
C GLU A 57 -1.61 19.36 -59.58
N LYS A 58 -0.64 19.91 -60.32
CA LYS A 58 0.03 21.23 -60.22
C LYS A 58 -0.08 21.91 -61.62
N PRO A 59 0.38 23.17 -61.87
CA PRO A 59 0.72 24.29 -60.99
C PRO A 59 0.23 25.70 -61.50
N SER A 60 0.66 26.76 -60.80
CA SER A 60 1.15 28.07 -61.34
C SER A 60 0.24 29.30 -61.62
N ASN A 61 0.77 30.44 -61.13
CA ASN A 61 0.81 31.82 -61.68
C ASN A 61 -0.42 32.77 -61.80
N GLY A 62 -0.30 33.91 -61.08
CA GLY A 62 -0.77 35.25 -61.51
C GLY A 62 -1.75 35.98 -60.55
N LYS A 63 -1.76 37.32 -60.43
CA LYS A 63 -0.83 38.38 -60.94
C LYS A 63 -1.19 39.79 -60.37
N THR A 64 -0.18 40.62 -59.97
CA THR A 64 -0.24 42.11 -59.78
C THR A 64 -1.24 42.67 -58.72
N ILE A 65 -1.21 43.91 -58.19
CA ILE A 65 -0.53 45.23 -58.40
C ILE A 65 -0.04 45.71 -56.99
N GLY A 66 1.16 46.25 -56.71
CA GLY A 66 1.72 47.59 -57.02
C GLY A 66 1.38 48.62 -55.90
N SER A 67 2.23 49.60 -55.52
CA SER A 67 3.54 50.04 -56.05
C SER A 67 4.34 50.91 -55.04
N SER A 68 5.62 51.15 -55.37
CA SER A 68 6.36 52.43 -55.27
C SER A 68 6.76 53.05 -53.94
N GLU A 69 8.00 53.55 -53.74
CA GLU A 69 9.36 53.44 -54.37
C GLU A 69 10.31 54.21 -53.35
N GLU A 70 11.60 54.60 -53.42
CA GLU A 70 12.86 54.65 -54.23
C GLU A 70 13.96 54.95 -53.15
N GLU A 71 15.28 54.68 -53.16
CA GLU A 71 16.30 53.91 -53.94
C GLU A 71 17.26 53.31 -52.85
N GLU A 72 18.59 53.03 -52.81
CA GLU A 72 19.89 52.98 -53.54
C GLU A 72 20.80 52.14 -52.55
N THR A 73 21.97 51.48 -52.73
CA THR A 73 22.92 50.93 -53.76
C THR A 73 23.93 50.04 -52.94
N ALA A 74 24.84 49.17 -53.42
CA ALA A 74 25.22 48.55 -54.71
C ALA A 74 25.98 47.20 -54.43
N GLU A 75 26.83 46.74 -55.35
CA GLU A 75 27.58 45.45 -55.41
C GLU A 75 29.04 45.68 -55.93
N PRO A 76 29.94 44.67 -56.08
CA PRO A 76 30.11 43.34 -55.44
C PRO A 76 31.60 43.00 -55.04
N ASP A 77 31.88 41.81 -54.46
CA ASP A 77 32.79 40.76 -55.03
C ASP A 77 33.34 39.64 -54.06
N ILE A 78 33.13 38.39 -54.49
CA ILE A 78 33.92 37.13 -54.45
C ILE A 78 35.05 36.88 -53.40
N VAL A 79 35.00 35.72 -52.69
CA VAL A 79 36.04 34.62 -52.58
C VAL A 79 35.66 33.59 -51.49
N ALA A 80 36.11 32.33 -51.59
CA ALA A 80 35.71 31.20 -50.72
C ALA A 80 36.87 30.26 -50.31
N SER A 81 36.72 29.58 -49.16
CA SER A 81 37.39 28.34 -48.70
C SER A 81 36.80 27.96 -47.31
N GLU A 82 36.07 26.87 -47.11
CA GLU A 82 36.47 25.43 -47.04
C GLU A 82 37.19 24.99 -45.75
N ASN A 83 36.52 24.08 -45.00
CA ASN A 83 37.04 22.85 -44.36
C ASN A 83 38.16 22.89 -43.29
N SER A 84 38.36 21.88 -42.43
CA SER A 84 37.47 20.93 -41.71
C SER A 84 38.33 20.01 -40.81
N ALA A 85 37.83 19.57 -39.64
CA ALA A 85 38.39 18.48 -38.82
C ALA A 85 39.84 18.75 -38.27
N GLU A 86 40.47 17.91 -37.44
CA GLU A 86 40.06 16.64 -36.80
C GLU A 86 40.70 16.49 -35.39
N GLU A 87 40.48 15.36 -34.71
CA GLU A 87 41.01 15.07 -33.37
C GLU A 87 42.54 14.86 -33.32
N LEU A 88 43.15 14.96 -32.12
CA LEU A 88 44.13 13.98 -31.62
C LEU A 88 44.50 14.21 -30.13
N THR A 89 44.46 13.12 -29.35
CA THR A 89 45.22 12.91 -28.08
C THR A 89 46.31 11.85 -28.39
N PRO A 90 47.29 11.44 -27.52
CA PRO A 90 47.26 11.34 -26.05
C PRO A 90 48.64 11.53 -25.34
N THR A 91 48.89 10.75 -24.27
CA THR A 91 50.16 10.49 -23.53
C THR A 91 50.59 11.42 -22.37
N THR A 92 50.18 11.01 -21.17
CA THR A 92 51.00 10.81 -19.94
C THR A 92 52.45 11.32 -19.88
N ALA A 93 52.83 12.04 -18.81
CA ALA A 93 53.52 11.48 -17.62
C ALA A 93 54.20 12.54 -16.70
N ILE A 94 54.73 12.08 -15.55
CA ILE A 94 55.76 12.69 -14.66
C ILE A 94 55.27 13.64 -13.54
N ASP A 95 55.90 13.46 -12.37
CA ASP A 95 55.64 14.06 -11.04
C ASP A 95 56.68 15.19 -10.69
N PRO A 96 56.64 15.86 -9.49
CA PRO A 96 57.10 17.26 -9.36
C PRO A 96 58.47 17.52 -8.68
N PRO A 97 58.96 18.78 -8.74
CA PRO A 97 59.84 19.42 -7.74
C PRO A 97 59.01 20.14 -6.64
N SER A 98 59.30 20.16 -5.33
CA SER A 98 60.56 20.44 -4.57
C SER A 98 60.95 21.94 -4.55
N ALA A 99 61.34 22.58 -3.42
CA ALA A 99 61.37 22.24 -1.98
C ALA A 99 61.55 23.52 -1.10
N ASP A 100 61.90 23.33 0.19
CA ASP A 100 62.48 24.29 1.17
C ASP A 100 61.61 25.43 1.76
N HIS A 101 61.80 25.90 3.02
CA HIS A 101 62.63 25.50 4.19
C HIS A 101 61.71 25.55 5.45
N GLY A 102 61.90 24.81 6.56
CA GLY A 102 62.94 24.95 7.61
C GLY A 102 62.47 25.89 8.75
N GLU A 103 62.56 25.60 10.06
CA GLU A 103 63.22 24.50 10.79
C GLU A 103 62.59 24.22 12.20
N LYS A 104 62.69 22.96 12.68
CA LYS A 104 63.00 22.51 14.08
C LYS A 104 62.01 22.90 15.23
N ARG A 105 61.89 22.19 16.37
CA ARG A 105 62.60 21.07 17.07
C ARG A 105 61.66 20.55 18.19
N GLU A 106 61.72 19.37 18.84
CA GLU A 106 62.36 18.02 18.78
C GLU A 106 61.36 17.08 19.57
N LYS A 107 61.51 15.83 20.05
CA LYS A 107 62.60 14.83 20.28
C LYS A 107 61.97 13.41 20.48
N LEU A 108 62.82 12.36 20.49
CA LEU A 108 62.76 10.99 21.12
C LEU A 108 61.48 10.50 21.86
N THR A 109 60.98 9.23 21.90
CA THR A 109 61.18 7.86 21.31
C THR A 109 61.30 6.72 22.35
N ALA A 110 60.53 5.63 22.15
CA ALA A 110 60.86 4.20 22.35
C ALA A 110 60.64 3.41 23.69
N LYS A 111 60.16 2.14 23.48
CA LYS A 111 60.46 0.83 24.15
C LYS A 111 59.71 0.30 25.43
N GLU A 112 59.12 -0.89 25.24
CA GLU A 112 59.23 -2.19 25.99
C GLU A 112 58.60 -2.46 27.40
N SER A 113 57.44 -3.14 27.37
CA SER A 113 57.11 -4.48 27.96
C SER A 113 57.52 -4.95 29.38
N ALA A 114 56.51 -5.26 30.22
CA ALA A 114 56.37 -6.37 31.21
C ALA A 114 54.86 -6.45 31.60
N ALA A 115 54.15 -7.55 31.93
CA ALA A 115 54.39 -8.78 32.72
C ALA A 115 54.51 -8.53 34.26
N ALA A 116 53.90 -9.28 35.18
CA ALA A 116 52.82 -10.30 35.17
C ALA A 116 52.32 -10.53 36.63
N GLU A 117 51.43 -11.53 36.89
CA GLU A 117 51.19 -12.22 38.19
C GLU A 117 50.52 -11.41 39.35
N ASP A 118 49.83 -11.98 40.37
CA ASP A 118 49.12 -13.28 40.57
C ASP A 118 48.25 -13.22 41.87
N SER A 119 47.43 -14.26 42.16
CA SER A 119 46.81 -14.63 43.48
C SER A 119 45.66 -13.74 44.06
N SER A 120 44.69 -14.23 44.86
CA SER A 120 44.18 -15.59 45.17
C SER A 120 42.85 -15.53 45.98
N ASN A 121 42.06 -16.63 45.97
CA ASN A 121 41.09 -17.23 46.92
C ASN A 121 40.47 -16.37 48.08
N ASP A 122 39.18 -16.47 48.44
CA ASP A 122 38.36 -17.63 48.88
C ASP A 122 36.89 -17.50 48.35
N GLU A 123 36.03 -18.52 48.19
CA GLU A 123 35.43 -19.50 49.15
C GLU A 123 34.62 -18.82 50.29
N THR A 124 33.41 -19.25 50.70
CA THR A 124 32.71 -20.56 50.61
C THR A 124 31.19 -20.47 50.32
N SER A 125 30.65 -21.48 49.61
CA SER A 125 29.42 -22.30 49.90
C SER A 125 28.03 -21.64 50.11
N ASP A 126 26.86 -22.29 49.96
CA ASP A 126 26.42 -23.68 49.69
C ASP A 126 25.29 -23.66 48.62
N GLN A 127 25.17 -24.61 47.67
CA GLN A 127 24.50 -25.94 47.73
C GLN A 127 23.01 -25.90 48.14
N ASP A 128 22.08 -26.61 47.48
CA ASP A 128 22.12 -27.61 46.38
C ASP A 128 21.36 -27.08 45.11
N ASP A 129 21.06 -27.78 44.00
CA ASP A 129 20.95 -29.24 43.69
C ASP A 129 21.19 -29.54 42.18
N PHE A 130 21.18 -30.83 41.83
CA PHE A 130 21.43 -31.50 40.55
C PHE A 130 20.14 -32.25 40.08
N ALA A 131 19.99 -33.05 39.02
CA ALA A 131 20.74 -33.44 37.80
C ALA A 131 19.68 -33.83 36.72
N SER A 132 19.94 -33.82 35.41
CA SER A 132 20.55 -34.94 34.66
C SER A 132 20.83 -34.50 33.21
N ILE A 133 22.08 -34.37 32.77
CA ILE A 133 23.03 -35.43 32.30
C ILE A 133 22.85 -35.78 30.81
N ASN A 134 23.82 -35.35 29.99
CA ASN A 134 24.20 -35.94 28.71
C ASN A 134 25.26 -37.02 28.93
N ALA A 135 25.28 -38.10 28.13
CA ALA A 135 26.51 -38.81 27.71
C ALA A 135 26.21 -39.91 26.66
N ILE A 136 27.27 -40.40 25.99
CA ILE A 136 27.35 -41.65 25.18
C ILE A 136 26.62 -41.60 23.82
N SER A 137 27.27 -41.81 22.66
CA SER A 137 28.71 -41.94 22.36
C SER A 137 28.96 -41.74 20.85
N ASP A 138 30.19 -41.35 20.48
CA ASP A 138 30.75 -41.59 19.15
C ASP A 138 30.83 -43.09 18.84
N ALA A 139 30.77 -43.45 17.54
CA ALA A 139 31.75 -44.34 16.91
C ALA A 139 31.55 -44.47 15.38
N MET A 140 32.69 -44.62 14.69
CA MET A 140 32.91 -45.16 13.32
C MET A 140 32.99 -44.14 12.17
N GLN A 141 34.22 -43.64 11.99
CA GLN A 141 34.74 -43.01 10.80
C GLN A 141 35.84 -43.94 10.24
N ASP A 142 35.74 -44.41 8.99
CA ASP A 142 36.85 -45.10 8.30
C ASP A 142 36.56 -45.28 6.79
N VAL A 143 37.61 -45.52 5.98
CA VAL A 143 37.59 -45.82 4.52
C VAL A 143 37.07 -44.68 3.60
N VAL A 144 37.84 -44.13 2.64
CA VAL A 144 39.24 -44.35 2.21
C VAL A 144 39.83 -43.04 1.63
N LEU A 145 41.14 -42.87 1.72
CA LEU A 145 41.92 -41.88 0.94
C LEU A 145 42.63 -42.57 -0.23
N ALA A 146 42.67 -41.91 -1.39
CA ALA A 146 43.60 -42.20 -2.48
C ALA A 146 43.82 -40.94 -3.33
N ASP A 147 45.06 -40.46 -3.39
CA ASP A 147 45.48 -39.43 -4.35
C ASP A 147 45.62 -40.02 -5.76
N ASP A 148 45.37 -39.22 -6.80
CA ASP A 148 46.44 -38.92 -7.76
C ASP A 148 46.12 -37.79 -8.76
N LYS A 149 47.20 -37.15 -9.23
CA LYS A 149 47.29 -36.16 -10.32
C LYS A 149 48.71 -36.29 -10.93
N PRO A 150 49.01 -35.78 -12.14
CA PRO A 150 48.13 -35.26 -13.19
C PRO A 150 48.41 -35.90 -14.58
N ALA A 151 47.68 -35.47 -15.61
CA ALA A 151 48.19 -35.53 -16.98
C ALA A 151 47.68 -34.32 -17.79
N ALA A 152 48.55 -33.70 -18.58
CA ALA A 152 48.20 -32.69 -19.56
C ALA A 152 48.55 -33.19 -20.96
N ASN A 153 47.74 -32.82 -21.96
CA ASN A 153 48.22 -32.63 -23.33
C ASN A 153 47.20 -31.81 -24.12
N ALA A 154 47.72 -31.00 -25.05
CA ALA A 154 46.90 -30.27 -26.02
C ALA A 154 46.74 -31.09 -27.30
N LEU A 155 45.73 -30.77 -28.11
CA LEU A 155 46.00 -30.50 -29.53
C LEU A 155 44.93 -29.60 -30.18
N THR A 156 45.39 -28.85 -31.17
CA THR A 156 44.58 -28.06 -32.11
C THR A 156 43.92 -28.94 -33.17
N GLY A 157 42.74 -28.55 -33.68
CA GLY A 157 42.17 -29.17 -34.89
C GLY A 157 40.97 -28.41 -35.44
N ALA A 158 41.14 -27.71 -36.56
CA ALA A 158 40.05 -27.02 -37.27
C ALA A 158 39.82 -27.66 -38.65
N ILE A 159 38.61 -28.19 -38.87
CA ILE A 159 38.07 -28.69 -40.14
C ILE A 159 36.57 -28.34 -40.08
N ALA A 160 36.08 -27.29 -40.76
CA ALA A 160 35.86 -27.15 -42.21
C ALA A 160 34.63 -27.95 -42.73
N LEU A 161 33.74 -27.23 -43.41
CA LEU A 161 32.46 -27.70 -43.97
C LEU A 161 32.63 -28.56 -45.23
N PRO A 162 31.62 -29.37 -45.58
CA PRO A 162 31.22 -29.61 -46.96
C PRO A 162 29.91 -28.86 -47.29
N THR A 163 29.80 -28.35 -48.52
CA THR A 163 28.64 -27.60 -49.05
C THR A 163 28.01 -28.31 -50.24
N SER A 164 26.67 -28.44 -50.26
CA SER A 164 25.83 -28.79 -51.42
C SER A 164 24.35 -28.79 -50.99
N ASP A 165 23.35 -28.33 -51.75
CA ASP A 165 23.34 -27.50 -52.97
C ASP A 165 21.96 -26.81 -53.08
N ASN A 166 21.86 -25.72 -53.85
CA ASN A 166 20.62 -24.96 -53.99
C ASN A 166 19.60 -25.60 -54.95
N VAL A 167 18.31 -25.55 -54.59
CA VAL A 167 17.18 -25.58 -55.54
C VAL A 167 16.12 -24.58 -55.09
N ASP A 168 16.01 -23.46 -55.81
CA ASP A 168 14.92 -22.48 -55.65
C ASP A 168 13.64 -22.96 -56.36
N VAL A 169 12.50 -22.90 -55.67
CA VAL A 169 11.16 -22.89 -56.30
C VAL A 169 10.23 -21.97 -55.50
N SER A 170 9.83 -20.84 -56.10
CA SER A 170 8.94 -19.86 -55.48
C SER A 170 7.49 -19.97 -55.99
N VAL A 171 6.54 -20.32 -55.12
CA VAL A 171 5.09 -20.19 -55.32
C VAL A 171 4.44 -19.78 -53.98
N ALA A 172 3.34 -19.02 -54.01
CA ALA A 172 2.85 -18.25 -52.84
C ALA A 172 1.50 -18.70 -52.24
N GLY A 173 1.35 -18.48 -50.92
CA GLY A 173 0.09 -18.46 -50.16
C GLY A 173 -0.43 -19.82 -49.64
N PRO A 174 -1.48 -19.83 -48.77
CA PRO A 174 -2.19 -18.71 -48.13
C PRO A 174 -2.18 -18.76 -46.58
N SER A 175 -2.91 -17.86 -45.92
CA SER A 175 -3.07 -17.80 -44.45
C SER A 175 -4.15 -18.74 -43.89
N PRO A 176 -3.97 -19.35 -42.69
CA PRO A 176 -4.95 -20.23 -42.08
C PRO A 176 -5.97 -19.48 -41.18
N THR A 177 -7.10 -19.09 -41.77
CA THR A 177 -8.39 -19.12 -41.06
C THR A 177 -9.08 -20.46 -41.38
N ASP A 178 -10.16 -20.79 -40.70
CA ASP A 178 -11.04 -21.96 -40.96
C ASP A 178 -10.47 -23.35 -40.65
N VAL A 179 -10.50 -23.73 -39.36
CA VAL A 179 -10.76 -25.12 -38.95
C VAL A 179 -11.94 -25.15 -37.98
N ALA A 180 -13.15 -25.24 -38.55
CA ALA A 180 -14.39 -25.41 -37.79
C ALA A 180 -15.38 -26.32 -38.54
N THR A 181 -16.20 -27.05 -37.79
CA THR A 181 -17.35 -27.85 -38.27
C THR A 181 -17.03 -29.16 -38.99
N ALA A 182 -16.73 -30.21 -38.23
CA ALA A 182 -16.98 -31.61 -38.64
C ALA A 182 -17.13 -32.58 -37.44
N ILE A 183 -18.27 -32.53 -36.75
CA ILE A 183 -19.04 -33.64 -36.13
C ILE A 183 -20.03 -33.03 -35.13
N LEU A 184 -21.32 -33.31 -35.32
CA LEU A 184 -22.42 -32.87 -34.45
C LEU A 184 -23.46 -33.98 -34.42
N LEU A 185 -24.20 -34.07 -33.31
CA LEU A 185 -25.32 -34.98 -33.05
C LEU A 185 -24.94 -36.47 -32.91
N LYS A 186 -24.87 -36.93 -31.65
CA LYS A 186 -25.97 -37.78 -31.15
C LYS A 186 -26.11 -37.81 -29.63
N ASP A 187 -27.32 -38.22 -29.25
CA ASP A 187 -27.76 -38.82 -27.97
C ASP A 187 -27.70 -37.96 -26.68
N THR A 188 -28.87 -37.36 -26.42
CA THR A 188 -29.39 -36.97 -25.11
C THR A 188 -29.69 -38.19 -24.20
N GLU A 189 -30.09 -37.92 -22.95
CA GLU A 189 -30.70 -38.86 -21.96
C GLU A 189 -29.78 -39.58 -20.95
N ALA A 190 -29.20 -38.82 -20.02
CA ALA A 190 -29.02 -39.22 -18.61
C ALA A 190 -28.84 -37.97 -17.72
N ALA A 191 -29.45 -37.82 -16.54
CA ALA A 191 -30.47 -38.65 -15.89
C ALA A 191 -31.49 -37.78 -15.12
N ARG A 192 -32.78 -38.15 -15.23
CA ARG A 192 -33.88 -37.68 -14.37
C ARG A 192 -34.79 -38.87 -14.09
N ALA A 193 -34.73 -39.46 -12.90
CA ALA A 193 -35.87 -40.12 -12.24
C ALA A 193 -35.53 -40.59 -10.82
N PHE A 194 -36.57 -40.67 -9.99
CA PHE A 194 -36.68 -41.33 -8.68
C PHE A 194 -35.72 -40.89 -7.53
N GLY A 195 -36.24 -40.59 -6.33
CA GLY A 195 -37.66 -40.48 -6.00
C GLY A 195 -37.92 -40.17 -4.53
N ALA A 196 -38.89 -39.29 -4.27
CA ALA A 196 -39.38 -39.05 -2.92
C ALA A 196 -40.24 -40.23 -2.43
N ARG A 197 -40.04 -40.64 -1.18
CA ARG A 197 -41.03 -41.39 -0.39
C ARG A 197 -41.27 -40.63 0.90
N GLY A 198 -42.46 -40.05 1.04
CA GLY A 198 -42.99 -39.67 2.33
C GLY A 198 -43.72 -40.84 2.98
N PHE A 199 -43.76 -40.88 4.30
CA PHE A 199 -44.76 -41.65 5.05
C PHE A 199 -45.17 -40.85 6.29
N GLN A 200 -46.44 -40.96 6.67
CA GLN A 200 -47.02 -40.30 7.85
C GLN A 200 -46.97 -41.26 9.04
N GLY A 201 -46.96 -40.74 10.28
CA GLY A 201 -47.08 -41.58 11.47
C GLY A 201 -46.99 -40.84 12.81
N SER A 202 -48.15 -40.47 13.36
CA SER A 202 -48.53 -40.39 14.80
C SER A 202 -47.46 -40.42 15.91
N GLY A 203 -47.64 -39.60 16.96
CA GLY A 203 -47.06 -39.90 18.27
C GLY A 203 -47.15 -38.81 19.35
N GLU A 204 -48.12 -38.96 20.26
CA GLU A 204 -48.06 -38.52 21.67
C GLU A 204 -46.92 -39.27 22.42
N SER A 205 -46.42 -38.88 23.60
CA SER A 205 -46.49 -37.66 24.42
C SER A 205 -45.35 -37.72 25.47
N ASP A 206 -45.03 -36.61 26.16
CA ASP A 206 -45.30 -36.53 27.62
C ASP A 206 -44.82 -35.24 28.29
N ARG A 207 -45.45 -34.97 29.44
CA ARG A 207 -45.02 -33.97 30.44
C ARG A 207 -44.31 -34.70 31.58
N THR A 208 -43.33 -34.06 32.20
CA THR A 208 -43.27 -34.06 33.67
C THR A 208 -42.46 -32.87 34.19
N ALA A 209 -42.99 -32.20 35.21
CA ALA A 209 -42.28 -31.14 35.92
C ALA A 209 -42.51 -31.34 37.43
N ILE A 210 -41.48 -31.85 38.11
CA ILE A 210 -41.35 -31.94 39.56
C ILE A 210 -39.84 -31.77 39.84
N GLY A 211 -39.34 -30.92 40.74
CA GLY A 211 -40.02 -29.95 41.58
C GLY A 211 -39.70 -30.13 43.07
N GLN A 212 -38.65 -29.44 43.56
CA GLN A 212 -38.47 -29.16 44.99
C GLN A 212 -37.47 -28.02 45.22
N GLN A 213 -37.86 -27.08 46.07
CA GLN A 213 -37.02 -26.20 46.88
C GLN A 213 -37.34 -26.55 48.36
N PRO A 214 -36.54 -26.14 49.36
CA PRO A 214 -37.00 -24.99 50.17
C PRO A 214 -35.88 -24.19 50.88
N GLU A 215 -36.30 -23.22 51.71
CA GLU A 215 -35.56 -22.41 52.70
C GLU A 215 -34.46 -21.48 52.14
N SER A 216 -34.59 -20.14 52.15
CA SER A 216 -34.80 -19.16 53.26
C SER A 216 -33.51 -18.91 54.09
N SER A 217 -33.16 -17.68 54.49
CA SER A 217 -33.83 -16.36 54.40
C SER A 217 -32.75 -15.26 54.10
N ASN A 218 -32.92 -13.93 54.11
CA ASN A 218 -33.96 -13.07 54.69
C ASN A 218 -34.03 -11.68 53.98
N SER A 219 -34.36 -10.61 54.72
CA SER A 219 -34.50 -9.18 54.32
C SER A 219 -34.42 -8.30 55.61
N PRO A 220 -34.42 -6.94 55.62
CA PRO A 220 -34.97 -6.04 54.59
C PRO A 220 -34.25 -4.70 54.28
N ARG A 221 -34.84 -4.01 53.29
CA ARG A 221 -34.89 -2.55 52.98
C ARG A 221 -34.49 -1.61 54.14
N SER A 222 -33.89 -0.44 53.89
CA SER A 222 -34.58 0.68 53.22
C SER A 222 -33.71 1.90 52.85
N SER A 223 -34.36 2.90 52.24
CA SER A 223 -33.85 4.11 51.56
C SER A 223 -33.05 5.13 52.41
N GLY A 224 -32.05 5.76 51.77
CA GLY A 224 -31.39 7.00 52.20
C GLY A 224 -30.86 7.77 50.99
N SER A 225 -30.61 9.09 51.09
CA SER A 225 -30.25 9.94 49.94
C SER A 225 -29.14 10.97 50.25
N LYS A 226 -28.50 11.51 49.20
CA LYS A 226 -27.46 12.57 49.19
C LYS A 226 -26.07 12.11 49.67
N SER A 227 -24.93 12.76 49.35
CA SER A 227 -24.52 13.57 48.18
C SER A 227 -23.04 13.98 48.31
N ARG A 228 -22.29 14.09 47.20
CA ARG A 228 -21.01 14.85 47.01
C ARG A 228 -19.93 14.81 48.11
N GLY A 229 -18.70 14.44 47.74
CA GLY A 229 -17.49 14.83 48.46
C GLY A 229 -16.22 14.13 47.98
N GLN A 230 -15.23 14.90 47.51
CA GLN A 230 -13.82 14.46 47.43
C GLN A 230 -13.11 14.87 48.73
N PRO A 231 -12.10 14.12 49.19
CA PRO A 231 -11.02 14.68 50.01
C PRO A 231 -9.92 15.25 49.10
N GLU A 232 -9.44 16.45 49.42
CA GLU A 232 -8.31 17.10 48.76
C GLU A 232 -7.02 16.83 49.56
N ILE A 233 -5.85 16.95 48.93
CA ILE A 233 -4.56 16.67 49.59
C ILE A 233 -4.11 17.94 50.31
N ALA A 234 -3.94 17.87 51.63
CA ALA A 234 -3.41 18.96 52.43
C ALA A 234 -1.88 18.90 52.53
N GLU A 235 -1.21 19.98 52.12
CA GLU A 235 0.19 20.24 52.48
C GLU A 235 0.25 20.83 53.89
N LEU A 236 1.34 20.56 54.62
CA LEU A 236 1.64 21.16 55.92
C LEU A 236 2.98 21.90 55.84
N SER A 237 2.99 23.12 56.36
CA SER A 237 4.17 23.94 56.61
C SER A 237 4.40 24.06 58.11
N ASP A 238 5.60 23.71 58.58
CA ASP A 238 5.99 23.89 59.98
C ASP A 238 6.29 25.36 60.28
N ASP A 239 5.88 25.84 61.45
CA ASP A 239 6.37 27.10 62.03
C ASP A 239 6.47 27.02 63.57
N GLU A 240 7.69 27.27 64.05
CA GLU A 240 8.21 27.53 65.40
C GLU A 240 7.36 27.38 66.71
N ASN A 241 7.85 26.45 67.57
CA ASN A 241 8.54 26.76 68.85
C ASN A 241 7.83 26.59 70.23
N SER A 242 8.64 26.07 71.18
CA SER A 242 8.61 26.17 72.66
C SER A 242 7.72 25.22 73.47
N GLY A 243 8.37 24.36 74.27
CA GLY A 243 7.77 23.54 75.33
C GLY A 243 8.57 22.27 75.65
N GLY A 244 9.35 22.27 76.75
CA GLY A 244 9.85 21.03 77.38
C GLY A 244 8.79 20.41 78.31
N VAL A 245 9.05 19.32 79.03
CA VAL A 245 10.31 18.64 79.39
C VAL A 245 10.05 17.11 79.49
N ASP A 246 11.13 16.32 79.60
CA ASP A 246 11.19 14.84 79.74
C ASP A 246 10.88 14.05 78.45
N GLY A 247 11.57 12.96 78.10
CA GLY A 247 12.69 12.29 78.78
C GLY A 247 12.47 10.78 78.93
N ASP A 248 12.80 9.99 77.90
CA ASP A 248 13.02 8.53 77.93
C ASP A 248 13.62 8.07 76.58
N ASP A 249 14.26 6.88 76.54
CA ASP A 249 15.05 6.36 75.41
C ASP A 249 14.23 5.90 74.18
N TYR A 250 14.77 6.11 72.96
CA TYR A 250 14.39 5.39 71.73
C TYR A 250 15.56 5.28 70.72
N ASP A 251 16.20 4.11 70.73
CA ASP A 251 16.90 3.40 69.63
C ASP A 251 17.59 4.19 68.49
N ASP A 252 18.93 4.29 68.56
CA ASP A 252 19.80 4.70 67.44
C ASP A 252 19.67 3.78 66.19
N GLU A 253 19.22 2.53 66.35
CA GLU A 253 19.09 1.57 65.23
C GLU A 253 18.08 2.04 64.15
N ASP A 254 16.98 2.70 64.53
CA ASP A 254 15.99 3.21 63.56
C ASP A 254 16.54 4.40 62.75
N ILE A 255 17.46 5.19 63.31
CA ILE A 255 18.13 6.27 62.57
C ILE A 255 19.00 5.68 61.44
N GLU A 256 19.78 4.64 61.72
CA GLU A 256 20.64 4.01 60.70
C GLU A 256 19.83 3.24 59.64
N GLU A 257 18.81 2.47 60.02
CA GLU A 257 17.95 1.84 59.00
C GLU A 257 17.20 2.90 58.18
N ARG A 258 16.66 3.96 58.79
CA ARG A 258 15.99 5.05 58.07
C ARG A 258 16.93 5.73 57.07
N GLN A 259 18.20 5.95 57.41
CA GLN A 259 19.21 6.44 56.47
C GLN A 259 19.50 5.43 55.34
N ARG A 260 19.73 4.15 55.66
CA ARG A 260 19.92 3.08 54.65
C ARG A 260 18.70 2.90 53.74
N ARG A 261 17.49 3.18 54.24
CA ARG A 261 16.22 3.13 53.48
C ARG A 261 16.08 4.35 52.56
N LEU A 262 16.42 5.55 53.05
CA LEU A 262 16.48 6.77 52.24
C LEU A 262 17.56 6.68 51.14
N PHE A 263 18.73 6.15 51.43
CA PHE A 263 19.80 5.94 50.44
C PHE A 263 19.34 5.00 49.31
N ARG A 264 18.78 3.82 49.65
CA ARG A 264 18.20 2.89 48.67
C ARG A 264 17.08 3.52 47.83
N LEU A 265 16.31 4.46 48.39
CA LEU A 265 15.22 5.17 47.69
C LEU A 265 15.75 6.30 46.79
N ALA A 266 16.80 7.01 47.22
CA ALA A 266 17.52 7.99 46.42
C ALA A 266 18.29 7.33 45.26
N GLU A 267 18.93 6.18 45.50
CA GLU A 267 19.62 5.38 44.48
C GLU A 267 18.64 4.81 43.45
N ARG A 268 17.50 4.23 43.88
CA ARG A 268 16.41 3.85 42.96
C ARG A 268 15.91 5.03 42.14
N ARG A 269 15.75 6.22 42.74
CA ARG A 269 15.41 7.46 42.00
C ARG A 269 16.51 7.90 41.04
N ARG A 270 17.79 7.66 41.38
CA ARG A 270 18.94 7.95 40.50
C ARG A 270 18.94 6.99 39.30
N GLN A 271 18.86 5.68 39.53
CA GLN A 271 18.73 4.65 38.49
C GLN A 271 17.49 4.83 37.63
N GLN A 272 16.37 5.30 38.20
CA GLN A 272 15.15 5.62 37.45
C GLN A 272 15.32 6.87 36.59
N LYS A 273 16.01 7.91 37.10
CA LYS A 273 16.41 9.09 36.29
C LYS A 273 17.44 8.73 35.21
N GLU A 274 18.39 7.85 35.51
CA GLU A 274 19.41 7.37 34.56
C GLU A 274 18.76 6.54 33.44
N LYS A 275 17.81 5.65 33.76
CA LYS A 275 16.98 4.98 32.75
C LYS A 275 16.12 5.96 31.94
N MET A 276 15.50 6.97 32.57
CA MET A 276 14.77 8.01 31.83
C MET A 276 15.70 8.81 30.89
N ALA A 277 16.91 9.15 31.34
CA ALA A 277 17.92 9.90 30.58
C ALA A 277 18.52 9.07 29.43
N GLN A 278 18.77 7.77 29.63
CA GLN A 278 19.22 6.87 28.57
C GLN A 278 18.11 6.56 27.55
N ASN A 279 16.84 6.60 27.97
CA ASN A 279 15.68 6.50 27.07
C ASN A 279 15.32 7.82 26.36
N THR A 280 16.13 8.90 26.47
CA THR A 280 15.77 10.22 25.90
C THR A 280 16.22 10.41 24.44
N VAL A 281 16.00 9.40 23.58
CA VAL A 281 15.81 9.68 22.13
C VAL A 281 14.42 10.31 21.99
N SER A 282 14.34 11.44 21.28
CA SER A 282 13.66 12.58 21.87
C SER A 282 12.14 12.49 21.92
N SER A 283 11.56 12.70 23.10
CA SER A 283 10.14 12.97 23.29
C SER A 283 9.66 14.16 22.44
N GLY A 284 10.53 15.15 22.23
CA GLY A 284 10.28 16.27 21.32
C GLY A 284 10.24 15.85 19.86
N GLU A 285 11.09 14.93 19.40
CA GLU A 285 11.08 14.47 17.99
C GLU A 285 9.84 13.62 17.68
N ILE A 286 9.39 12.81 18.64
CA ILE A 286 8.11 12.09 18.59
C ILE A 286 6.92 13.07 18.55
N GLU A 287 6.92 14.11 19.38
CA GLU A 287 5.86 15.13 19.42
C GLU A 287 5.83 16.01 18.17
N ILE A 288 7.00 16.34 17.63
CA ILE A 288 7.18 17.03 16.35
C ILE A 288 6.64 16.16 15.21
N MET A 289 7.00 14.86 15.14
CA MET A 289 6.49 13.91 14.13
C MET A 289 4.96 13.79 14.18
N ARG A 290 4.38 13.68 15.39
CA ARG A 290 2.92 13.58 15.63
C ARG A 290 2.12 14.68 14.94
N SER A 291 2.66 15.88 14.74
CA SER A 291 1.96 16.97 14.05
C SER A 291 1.56 16.61 12.61
N GLY A 292 2.33 15.75 11.94
CA GLY A 292 2.07 15.22 10.61
C GLY A 292 1.01 14.11 10.56
N LEU A 293 0.46 13.70 11.71
CA LEU A 293 -0.61 12.71 11.83
C LEU A 293 -1.89 13.42 12.29
N SER A 294 -2.35 14.44 11.57
CA SER A 294 -3.47 15.31 11.95
C SER A 294 -4.40 15.63 10.78
N SER A 295 -5.67 15.93 11.06
CA SER A 295 -6.67 16.30 10.03
C SER A 295 -6.32 17.62 9.34
N VAL A 296 -6.20 17.61 8.01
CA VAL A 296 -5.77 18.78 7.22
C VAL A 296 -6.89 19.45 6.41
N ARG A 297 -6.57 20.61 5.83
CA ARG A 297 -7.46 21.40 4.95
C ARG A 297 -7.15 21.11 3.48
N GLU A 298 -8.20 21.02 2.67
CA GLU A 298 -8.10 20.94 1.20
C GLU A 298 -7.95 22.31 0.51
N TYR A 299 -7.26 22.31 -0.63
CA TYR A 299 -7.03 23.47 -1.49
C TYR A 299 -7.63 23.23 -2.87
N THR A 300 -8.95 23.42 -2.98
CA THR A 300 -9.73 23.08 -4.18
C THR A 300 -9.56 24.06 -5.33
N SER A 301 -8.94 25.23 -5.11
CA SER A 301 -8.50 26.17 -6.15
C SER A 301 -7.00 26.01 -6.41
N PRO A 302 -6.50 26.19 -7.65
CA PRO A 302 -5.08 26.17 -7.92
C PRO A 302 -4.30 27.18 -7.07
N SER A 303 -3.15 26.76 -6.57
CA SER A 303 -2.22 27.57 -5.79
C SER A 303 -0.83 27.44 -6.42
N GLU A 304 -0.22 28.55 -6.79
CA GLU A 304 1.16 28.55 -7.32
C GLU A 304 2.15 28.33 -6.17
N LEU A 305 3.12 27.44 -6.38
CA LEU A 305 4.09 27.07 -5.35
C LEU A 305 5.37 27.89 -5.46
N ARG A 306 5.77 28.49 -4.34
CA ARG A 306 7.04 29.21 -4.23
C ARG A 306 8.20 28.22 -4.16
N ILE A 307 9.14 28.32 -5.11
CA ILE A 307 10.45 27.65 -5.01
C ILE A 307 11.22 28.23 -3.82
N LEU A 308 11.69 27.36 -2.92
CA LEU A 308 12.47 27.68 -1.73
C LEU A 308 13.97 27.42 -1.91
N ASN A 309 14.33 26.43 -2.73
CA ASN A 309 15.72 26.10 -3.06
C ASN A 309 15.81 25.57 -4.50
N GLY A 310 16.97 25.75 -5.13
CA GLY A 310 17.22 25.32 -6.49
C GLY A 310 16.41 26.08 -7.54
N SER A 311 16.08 25.42 -8.65
CA SER A 311 15.38 26.02 -9.78
C SER A 311 14.52 24.98 -10.51
N TYR A 312 13.54 25.43 -11.30
CA TYR A 312 12.70 24.56 -12.12
C TYR A 312 13.57 23.62 -13.00
N PRO A 313 13.50 22.28 -12.83
CA PRO A 313 14.31 21.34 -13.60
C PRO A 313 13.96 21.36 -15.09
N GLU A 314 14.96 21.38 -15.96
CA GLU A 314 14.74 21.34 -17.41
C GLU A 314 14.17 19.98 -17.85
N GLY A 315 13.26 19.98 -18.83
CA GLY A 315 12.61 18.76 -19.33
C GLY A 315 11.48 18.19 -18.45
N LEU A 316 11.47 18.47 -17.14
CA LEU A 316 10.36 18.09 -16.25
C LEU A 316 9.06 18.77 -16.70
N ARG A 317 8.00 17.98 -16.89
CA ARG A 317 6.66 18.42 -17.27
C ARG A 317 5.63 17.39 -16.82
N GLY A 318 4.39 17.80 -16.57
CA GLY A 318 3.29 16.88 -16.26
C GLY A 318 2.64 17.18 -14.91
N SER A 319 2.23 16.13 -14.19
CA SER A 319 1.56 16.23 -12.89
C SER A 319 1.82 15.03 -12.00
N LEU A 320 2.32 15.29 -10.79
CA LEU A 320 2.29 14.34 -9.68
C LEU A 320 0.86 14.28 -9.12
N TYR A 321 0.33 13.08 -8.91
CA TYR A 321 -0.86 12.80 -8.12
C TYR A 321 -0.46 11.91 -6.95
N ALA A 322 -0.78 12.31 -5.73
CA ALA A 322 -0.43 11.62 -4.49
C ALA A 322 -1.68 11.47 -3.60
N VAL A 323 -2.00 10.25 -3.18
CA VAL A 323 -3.12 9.96 -2.27
C VAL A 323 -2.58 9.57 -0.89
N GLY A 324 -3.23 10.05 0.17
CA GLY A 324 -2.82 9.77 1.55
C GLY A 324 -3.89 10.16 2.57
N PRO A 325 -3.67 9.87 3.86
CA PRO A 325 -4.65 10.12 4.92
C PRO A 325 -4.92 11.63 5.07
N GLY A 326 -6.19 12.04 5.00
CA GLY A 326 -6.58 13.45 5.03
C GLY A 326 -7.37 13.89 6.26
N ARG A 327 -8.21 13.02 6.81
CA ARG A 327 -9.20 13.37 7.86
C ARG A 327 -9.27 12.33 8.99
N PHE A 328 -8.32 12.40 9.91
CA PHE A 328 -8.20 11.49 11.06
C PHE A 328 -9.36 11.60 12.08
N GLU A 329 -10.07 12.74 12.14
CA GLU A 329 -11.16 13.00 13.09
C GLU A 329 -12.45 13.54 12.43
N VAL A 330 -13.60 13.00 12.84
CA VAL A 330 -14.93 13.48 12.44
C VAL A 330 -15.72 13.85 13.69
N GLY A 331 -15.99 15.14 13.90
CA GLY A 331 -16.78 15.62 15.04
C GLY A 331 -18.28 15.33 14.88
N TYR A 332 -18.95 14.94 15.96
CA TYR A 332 -20.39 14.72 15.99
C TYR A 332 -21.15 16.05 16.18
N ASN A 333 -22.32 16.18 15.54
CA ASN A 333 -23.15 17.40 15.62
C ASN A 333 -24.03 17.46 16.88
N VAL A 334 -24.30 16.31 17.49
CA VAL A 334 -25.11 16.13 18.70
C VAL A 334 -24.39 15.11 19.59
N GLN A 335 -24.50 15.23 20.90
CA GLN A 335 -23.98 14.23 21.84
C GLN A 335 -25.16 13.38 22.36
N ARG A 336 -25.10 12.05 22.25
CA ARG A 336 -26.18 11.16 22.74
C ARG A 336 -25.92 10.80 24.20
N GLU A 337 -26.96 10.73 25.02
CA GLU A 337 -26.88 10.74 26.50
C GLU A 337 -26.15 9.53 27.14
N LEU A 338 -25.85 8.49 26.36
CA LEU A 338 -25.17 7.26 26.81
C LEU A 338 -23.73 7.11 26.25
N GLU A 339 -23.25 8.06 25.45
CA GLU A 339 -21.90 8.02 24.84
C GLU A 339 -20.85 8.55 25.83
N GLN A 340 -19.90 7.70 26.25
CA GLN A 340 -18.85 8.10 27.18
C GLN A 340 -17.78 8.98 26.51
N ALA A 341 -17.75 10.25 26.91
CA ALA A 341 -16.62 11.19 26.86
C ALA A 341 -16.08 11.72 25.51
N THR A 342 -16.34 11.12 24.35
CA THR A 342 -15.75 11.60 23.07
C THR A 342 -16.74 12.31 22.13
N ARG A 343 -16.45 13.58 21.79
CA ARG A 343 -17.23 14.39 20.81
C ARG A 343 -16.88 14.13 19.33
N MET A 344 -15.98 13.19 19.04
CA MET A 344 -15.49 12.91 17.70
C MET A 344 -15.26 11.41 17.50
N PHE A 345 -15.58 10.91 16.32
CA PHE A 345 -15.01 9.68 15.79
C PHE A 345 -13.53 9.89 15.45
N THR A 346 -12.69 8.89 15.72
CA THR A 346 -11.25 8.87 15.38
C THR A 346 -10.92 7.52 14.76
N PHE A 347 -10.25 7.50 13.61
CA PHE A 347 -9.85 6.24 12.96
C PHE A 347 -8.75 5.52 13.76
N GLY A 348 -8.78 4.18 13.75
CA GLY A 348 -7.83 3.33 14.48
C GLY A 348 -6.53 3.09 13.71
N HIS A 349 -6.62 2.89 12.40
CA HIS A 349 -5.50 2.51 11.51
C HIS A 349 -5.25 3.55 10.43
N LEU A 350 -3.98 3.77 10.05
CA LEU A 350 -3.58 4.81 9.09
C LEU A 350 -4.24 4.66 7.72
N MET A 351 -4.49 3.42 7.27
CA MET A 351 -5.08 3.12 5.96
C MET A 351 -6.62 3.23 5.93
N ASP A 352 -7.27 3.38 7.09
CA ASP A 352 -8.73 3.60 7.17
C ASP A 352 -9.12 5.08 7.06
N VAL A 353 -8.15 6.00 7.07
CA VAL A 353 -8.39 7.45 7.14
C VAL A 353 -8.90 8.00 5.80
N PRO A 354 -10.03 8.74 5.78
CA PRO A 354 -10.57 9.38 4.58
C PRO A 354 -9.51 10.18 3.81
N PRO A 355 -9.25 9.82 2.54
CA PRO A 355 -8.06 10.32 1.83
C PRO A 355 -8.15 11.77 1.36
N LEU A 356 -7.00 12.44 1.40
CA LEU A 356 -6.69 13.65 0.65
C LEU A 356 -5.96 13.23 -0.64
N LEU A 357 -6.52 13.60 -1.79
CA LEU A 357 -5.78 13.59 -3.06
C LEU A 357 -5.10 14.93 -3.25
N THR A 358 -3.80 14.89 -3.52
CA THR A 358 -2.94 16.04 -3.80
C THR A 358 -2.45 15.95 -5.24
N LYS A 359 -2.63 17.03 -6.01
CA LYS A 359 -2.05 17.19 -7.35
C LYS A 359 -1.03 18.32 -7.34
N VAL A 360 0.15 18.09 -7.92
CA VAL A 360 1.13 19.14 -8.24
C VAL A 360 1.48 19.05 -9.71
N SER A 361 1.18 20.12 -10.45
CA SER A 361 1.37 20.23 -11.90
C SER A 361 2.60 21.08 -12.20
N PHE A 362 3.42 20.66 -13.16
CA PHE A 362 4.67 21.29 -13.56
C PHE A 362 4.56 21.79 -15.01
N ASP A 363 4.58 23.11 -15.22
CA ASP A 363 4.52 23.73 -16.56
C ASP A 363 5.93 24.18 -17.02
N PRO A 364 6.53 23.52 -18.04
CA PRO A 364 7.89 23.85 -18.48
C PRO A 364 7.98 25.14 -19.29
N LYS A 365 6.87 25.63 -19.86
CA LYS A 365 6.81 26.86 -20.66
C LYS A 365 6.79 28.09 -19.77
N GLN A 366 6.00 28.04 -18.70
CA GLN A 366 5.92 29.11 -17.71
C GLN A 366 6.98 28.97 -16.59
N LYS A 367 7.55 27.77 -16.42
CA LYS A 367 8.38 27.36 -15.27
C LYS A 367 7.63 27.52 -13.93
N THR A 368 6.31 27.42 -13.96
CA THR A 368 5.40 27.51 -12.80
C THR A 368 5.03 26.12 -12.29
N ILE A 369 4.68 26.07 -11.01
CA ILE A 369 4.32 24.84 -10.30
C ILE A 369 2.98 25.11 -9.61
N THR A 370 1.95 24.31 -9.88
CA THR A 370 0.60 24.55 -9.37
C THR A 370 0.04 23.37 -8.59
N HIS A 371 -0.37 23.63 -7.36
CA HIS A 371 -0.96 22.68 -6.43
C HIS A 371 -2.47 22.82 -6.34
N ARG A 372 -3.16 21.67 -6.25
CA ARG A 372 -4.56 21.56 -5.81
C ARG A 372 -4.67 20.32 -4.90
N SER A 373 -5.49 20.37 -3.85
CA SER A 373 -5.83 19.19 -3.06
C SER A 373 -7.32 19.12 -2.73
N ARG A 374 -7.83 17.90 -2.49
CA ARG A 374 -9.24 17.62 -2.19
C ARG A 374 -9.38 16.40 -1.28
N LEU A 375 -10.27 16.46 -0.30
CA LEU A 375 -10.74 15.25 0.39
C LEU A 375 -11.75 14.52 -0.51
N ILE A 376 -11.44 13.28 -0.91
CA ILE A 376 -12.23 12.53 -1.92
C ILE A 376 -13.27 11.58 -1.30
N ALA A 377 -13.33 11.47 0.03
CA ALA A 377 -14.28 10.64 0.78
C ALA A 377 -15.16 11.45 1.76
N LYS A 378 -15.55 12.68 1.38
CA LYS A 378 -16.31 13.59 2.26
C LYS A 378 -17.67 13.06 2.68
N GLN A 379 -18.38 12.37 1.79
CA GLN A 379 -19.69 11.83 2.13
C GLN A 379 -19.57 10.68 3.15
N MET A 380 -18.46 9.94 3.18
CA MET A 380 -18.16 9.04 4.30
C MET A 380 -18.04 9.81 5.63
N CYS A 381 -17.31 10.93 5.67
CA CYS A 381 -17.24 11.78 6.86
C CYS A 381 -18.63 12.29 7.31
N SER A 382 -19.46 12.75 6.36
CA SER A 382 -20.83 13.20 6.66
C SER A 382 -21.72 12.07 7.19
N ARG A 383 -21.55 10.83 6.70
CA ARG A 383 -22.25 9.65 7.22
C ARG A 383 -21.81 9.31 8.64
N ILE A 384 -20.50 9.29 8.92
CA ILE A 384 -19.96 9.06 10.27
C ILE A 384 -20.50 10.09 11.28
N GLN A 385 -20.59 11.36 10.87
CA GLN A 385 -21.16 12.44 11.69
C GLN A 385 -22.65 12.25 12.01
N ALA A 386 -23.43 11.54 11.16
CA ALA A 386 -24.86 11.30 11.35
C ALA A 386 -25.18 9.94 12.01
N GLU A 387 -24.48 8.88 11.60
CA GLU A 387 -24.61 7.51 12.09
C GLU A 387 -23.89 7.30 13.45
N HIS A 388 -23.04 8.25 13.86
CA HIS A 388 -22.14 8.19 15.04
C HIS A 388 -21.05 7.10 14.95
N GLY A 389 -20.76 6.61 13.75
CA GLY A 389 -19.73 5.57 13.54
C GLY A 389 -19.52 5.23 12.07
N VAL A 390 -18.58 4.33 11.81
CA VAL A 390 -18.30 3.80 10.46
C VAL A 390 -19.18 2.59 10.18
N SER A 391 -19.65 2.47 8.93
CA SER A 391 -20.53 1.39 8.51
C SER A 391 -20.09 0.85 7.15
N THR A 392 -19.68 -0.41 7.13
CA THR A 392 -18.98 -1.11 6.04
C THR A 392 -19.93 -1.72 5.01
N LYS A 393 -19.54 -1.80 3.73
CA LYS A 393 -20.30 -2.57 2.72
C LYS A 393 -20.08 -4.08 2.83
N VAL A 394 -18.84 -4.48 3.09
CA VAL A 394 -18.38 -5.87 3.14
C VAL A 394 -17.60 -6.12 4.45
N PRO A 395 -17.49 -7.36 4.92
CA PRO A 395 -16.64 -7.68 6.06
C PRO A 395 -15.15 -7.42 5.75
N GLY A 396 -14.36 -7.06 6.74
CA GLY A 396 -12.94 -6.70 6.54
C GLY A 396 -12.68 -5.46 5.67
N ALA A 397 -13.69 -4.61 5.45
CA ALA A 397 -13.55 -3.37 4.66
C ALA A 397 -12.70 -2.28 5.32
N LEU A 398 -12.37 -2.43 6.61
CA LEU A 398 -11.38 -1.64 7.33
C LEU A 398 -10.15 -2.51 7.58
N TYR A 399 -8.99 -1.90 7.83
CA TYR A 399 -7.81 -2.60 8.29
C TYR A 399 -7.92 -2.90 9.79
N MET A 400 -8.06 -1.86 10.63
CA MET A 400 -8.19 -1.99 12.08
C MET A 400 -8.73 -0.72 12.74
N SER A 401 -10.04 -0.50 12.65
CA SER A 401 -10.73 0.63 13.29
C SER A 401 -12.01 0.18 13.97
N ASP A 402 -12.18 0.59 15.23
CA ASP A 402 -13.47 0.47 15.92
C ASP A 402 -14.53 1.25 15.13
N THR A 403 -15.62 0.59 14.76
CA THR A 403 -16.71 1.19 14.01
C THR A 403 -17.55 2.14 14.86
N ASN A 404 -17.49 2.04 16.19
CA ASN A 404 -18.47 2.60 17.12
C ASN A 404 -19.92 2.21 16.75
N GLN A 405 -20.10 0.98 16.26
CA GLN A 405 -21.40 0.44 15.85
C GLN A 405 -21.57 -0.99 16.37
N THR A 406 -22.81 -1.36 16.75
CA THR A 406 -23.10 -2.75 17.11
C THR A 406 -23.13 -3.63 15.86
N PHE A 407 -22.78 -4.91 16.01
CA PHE A 407 -22.85 -5.90 14.91
C PHE A 407 -24.25 -5.98 14.26
N LEU A 408 -25.30 -5.57 14.98
CA LEU A 408 -26.68 -5.52 14.47
C LEU A 408 -26.85 -4.51 13.31
N ASN A 409 -26.00 -3.49 13.21
CA ASN A 409 -26.02 -2.52 12.10
C ASN A 409 -25.74 -3.19 10.73
N LYS A 410 -25.16 -4.40 10.71
CA LYS A 410 -24.97 -5.20 9.48
C LYS A 410 -26.28 -5.75 8.91
N PHE A 411 -27.33 -5.86 9.72
CA PHE A 411 -28.66 -6.33 9.29
C PHE A 411 -29.64 -5.20 8.98
N ILE A 412 -29.29 -3.94 9.26
CA ILE A 412 -30.09 -2.78 8.88
C ILE A 412 -29.93 -2.55 7.37
N PRO A 413 -31.02 -2.48 6.58
CA PRO A 413 -30.94 -2.22 5.15
C PRO A 413 -30.27 -0.87 4.86
N LYS A 414 -29.03 -0.92 4.36
CA LYS A 414 -28.23 0.27 4.08
C LYS A 414 -28.80 0.98 2.84
N ALA A 415 -29.37 2.16 3.05
CA ALA A 415 -30.00 2.96 1.99
C ALA A 415 -29.00 3.34 0.89
N SER A 416 -29.50 3.79 -0.27
CA SER A 416 -28.70 4.10 -1.47
C SER A 416 -27.65 5.22 -1.31
N HIS A 417 -27.54 5.85 -0.15
CA HIS A 417 -26.49 6.82 0.20
C HIS A 417 -25.05 6.26 0.12
N TYR A 418 -24.89 4.94 -0.02
CA TYR A 418 -23.62 4.21 -0.14
C TYR A 418 -23.09 4.13 -1.59
N SER A 419 -23.89 4.49 -2.61
CA SER A 419 -23.49 4.46 -4.03
C SER A 419 -23.16 5.87 -4.57
N THR A 420 -22.40 6.65 -3.81
CA THR A 420 -22.06 8.04 -4.14
C THR A 420 -20.56 8.21 -4.43
N PRO A 421 -20.14 9.11 -5.35
CA PRO A 421 -18.74 9.23 -5.75
C PRO A 421 -17.78 9.55 -4.59
N GLU A 422 -18.19 10.35 -3.60
CA GLU A 422 -17.39 10.66 -2.39
C GLU A 422 -17.72 9.71 -1.20
N GLY A 423 -18.28 8.53 -1.49
CA GLY A 423 -18.86 7.60 -0.51
C GLY A 423 -17.87 6.64 0.15
N GLU A 424 -16.80 6.21 -0.52
CA GLU A 424 -15.84 5.21 -0.02
C GLU A 424 -14.43 5.80 0.18
N CYS A 425 -13.62 5.15 1.01
CA CYS A 425 -12.19 5.45 1.14
C CYS A 425 -11.36 4.76 0.06
N CYS A 426 -11.37 5.30 -1.15
CA CYS A 426 -10.44 4.92 -2.21
C CYS A 426 -9.09 5.64 -1.99
N GLY A 427 -8.33 5.18 -0.99
CA GLY A 427 -7.12 5.85 -0.48
C GLY A 427 -5.82 5.04 -0.60
N GLN A 428 -5.81 3.95 -1.36
CA GLN A 428 -4.67 3.02 -1.40
C GLN A 428 -3.76 3.31 -2.59
N ASP A 429 -4.21 3.09 -3.83
CA ASP A 429 -3.43 3.38 -5.04
C ASP A 429 -4.18 4.32 -6.00
N ILE A 430 -3.45 4.83 -6.98
CA ILE A 430 -3.95 5.63 -8.10
C ILE A 430 -3.62 4.86 -9.40
N GLN A 431 -4.60 4.59 -10.24
CA GLN A 431 -4.42 3.99 -11.55
C GLN A 431 -4.57 5.07 -12.63
N LEU A 432 -3.59 5.13 -13.53
CA LEU A 432 -3.62 5.99 -14.72
C LEU A 432 -4.11 5.17 -15.92
N PHE A 433 -4.77 5.79 -16.90
CA PHE A 433 -5.23 5.15 -18.15
C PHE A 433 -6.33 4.08 -17.99
N MET A 434 -6.90 3.93 -16.79
CA MET A 434 -7.91 2.91 -16.52
C MET A 434 -9.24 3.18 -17.27
N PRO A 435 -9.70 2.26 -18.13
CA PRO A 435 -10.77 2.53 -19.10
C PRO A 435 -12.17 2.28 -18.53
N LEU A 436 -12.59 3.09 -17.56
CA LEU A 436 -13.92 3.01 -16.98
C LEU A 436 -14.99 3.47 -17.99
N GLN A 437 -16.01 2.63 -18.22
CA GLN A 437 -17.09 2.92 -19.17
C GLN A 437 -17.79 4.26 -18.86
N GLY A 438 -17.99 5.09 -19.89
CA GLY A 438 -18.56 6.44 -19.75
C GLY A 438 -17.58 7.51 -19.22
N SER A 439 -16.34 7.14 -18.90
CA SER A 439 -15.27 8.10 -18.59
C SER A 439 -14.43 8.45 -19.83
N SER A 440 -14.10 9.73 -19.96
CA SER A 440 -12.93 10.20 -20.74
C SER A 440 -11.80 10.69 -19.84
N GLN A 441 -11.89 10.38 -18.54
CA GLN A 441 -10.98 10.80 -17.49
C GLN A 441 -10.24 9.57 -16.94
N ASN A 442 -8.91 9.65 -16.97
CA ASN A 442 -8.01 8.50 -16.91
C ASN A 442 -7.31 8.38 -15.54
N ILE A 443 -7.97 8.78 -14.44
CA ILE A 443 -7.40 8.75 -13.09
C ILE A 443 -8.41 8.11 -12.15
N VAL A 444 -8.04 6.97 -11.56
CA VAL A 444 -8.91 6.18 -10.69
C VAL A 444 -8.19 5.91 -9.37
N CYS A 445 -8.81 6.25 -8.24
CA CYS A 445 -8.31 5.84 -6.92
C CYS A 445 -8.90 4.48 -6.52
N THR A 446 -8.11 3.61 -5.90
CA THR A 446 -8.50 2.23 -5.54
C THR A 446 -8.52 2.00 -4.02
N ASN A 447 -9.12 0.88 -3.60
CA ASN A 447 -8.98 0.32 -2.26
C ASN A 447 -8.95 -1.22 -2.29
N HIS A 448 -8.90 -1.83 -1.10
CA HIS A 448 -8.86 -3.29 -0.93
C HIS A 448 -10.22 -3.98 -0.94
N VAL A 449 -11.31 -3.29 -1.33
CA VAL A 449 -12.68 -3.85 -1.46
C VAL A 449 -13.24 -3.71 -2.88
N GLY A 450 -12.36 -3.59 -3.87
CA GLY A 450 -12.71 -3.58 -5.29
C GLY A 450 -13.42 -2.32 -5.79
N ALA A 451 -13.35 -1.21 -5.05
CA ALA A 451 -13.98 0.05 -5.45
C ALA A 451 -13.03 0.95 -6.24
N LEU A 452 -13.49 1.36 -7.42
CA LEU A 452 -12.78 2.18 -8.40
C LEU A 452 -13.42 3.57 -8.43
N GLN A 453 -12.78 4.56 -7.80
CA GLN A 453 -13.28 5.93 -7.72
C GLN A 453 -12.69 6.78 -8.85
N ASN A 454 -13.52 7.15 -9.82
CA ASN A 454 -13.12 7.94 -10.99
C ASN A 454 -12.94 9.43 -10.62
N ILE A 455 -11.76 10.00 -10.89
CA ILE A 455 -11.35 11.33 -10.47
C ILE A 455 -11.21 12.29 -11.66
N ASP A 456 -11.76 13.49 -11.51
CA ASP A 456 -11.53 14.58 -12.45
C ASP A 456 -10.07 15.09 -12.40
N PRO A 457 -9.29 15.02 -13.50
CA PRO A 457 -7.88 15.41 -13.49
C PRO A 457 -7.65 16.92 -13.35
N VAL A 458 -8.70 17.74 -13.47
CA VAL A 458 -8.66 19.21 -13.40
C VAL A 458 -9.04 19.71 -12.00
N ASP A 459 -10.19 19.31 -11.45
CA ASP A 459 -10.74 19.81 -10.17
C ASP A 459 -10.76 18.79 -9.01
N LEU A 460 -10.23 17.60 -9.27
CA LEU A 460 -10.09 16.44 -8.38
C LEU A 460 -11.39 15.83 -7.88
N ARG A 461 -12.58 16.29 -8.32
CA ARG A 461 -13.85 15.72 -7.86
C ARG A 461 -13.96 14.25 -8.27
N PRO A 462 -14.33 13.35 -7.35
CA PRO A 462 -14.90 12.06 -7.73
C PRO A 462 -16.14 12.28 -8.60
N ARG A 463 -16.13 11.73 -9.81
CA ARG A 463 -17.23 11.81 -10.79
C ARG A 463 -18.15 10.60 -10.70
N ALA A 464 -17.57 9.42 -10.49
CA ALA A 464 -18.26 8.15 -10.33
C ALA A 464 -17.50 7.25 -9.36
N ILE A 465 -18.17 6.23 -8.87
CA ILE A 465 -17.54 5.08 -8.21
C ILE A 465 -18.15 3.81 -8.81
N VAL A 466 -17.31 2.84 -9.15
CA VAL A 466 -17.68 1.58 -9.78
C VAL A 466 -17.03 0.46 -8.98
N GLU A 467 -17.77 -0.57 -8.57
CA GLU A 467 -17.16 -1.74 -7.94
C GLU A 467 -16.81 -2.76 -9.05
N LEU A 468 -15.73 -3.55 -8.90
CA LEU A 468 -15.26 -4.45 -9.96
C LEU A 468 -16.34 -5.41 -10.49
N LYS A 469 -17.25 -5.87 -9.61
CA LYS A 469 -18.43 -6.67 -9.95
C LYS A 469 -19.43 -5.98 -10.90
N ASP A 470 -19.42 -4.64 -10.93
CA ASP A 470 -20.31 -3.79 -11.74
C ASP A 470 -19.68 -3.53 -13.13
N VAL A 471 -18.36 -3.65 -13.25
CA VAL A 471 -17.66 -3.74 -14.54
C VAL A 471 -17.99 -5.09 -15.20
N ASN A 472 -17.93 -6.18 -14.42
CA ASN A 472 -18.23 -7.52 -14.90
C ASN A 472 -18.88 -8.39 -13.80
N PRO A 473 -20.09 -8.94 -14.00
CA PRO A 473 -20.75 -9.82 -13.04
C PRO A 473 -20.00 -11.13 -12.70
N GLU A 474 -18.98 -11.50 -13.47
CA GLU A 474 -18.09 -12.62 -13.13
C GLU A 474 -17.04 -12.27 -12.07
N PHE A 475 -16.75 -10.98 -11.86
CA PHE A 475 -15.71 -10.47 -10.94
C PHE A 475 -16.16 -10.59 -9.47
N LYS A 476 -16.16 -11.83 -8.99
CA LYS A 476 -16.57 -12.22 -7.64
C LYS A 476 -15.40 -12.10 -6.66
N GLY A 477 -15.57 -11.21 -5.70
CA GLY A 477 -14.70 -11.03 -4.53
C GLY A 477 -15.39 -10.12 -3.51
N LEU A 478 -14.97 -10.22 -2.25
CA LEU A 478 -15.31 -9.26 -1.20
C LEU A 478 -14.13 -8.33 -0.91
N LEU A 479 -12.89 -8.80 -1.13
CA LEU A 479 -11.68 -7.99 -1.14
C LEU A 479 -11.04 -7.98 -2.53
N SER A 480 -10.15 -7.03 -2.76
CA SER A 480 -9.26 -6.97 -3.91
C SER A 480 -7.85 -6.56 -3.49
N CYS A 481 -6.86 -6.93 -4.28
CA CYS A 481 -5.55 -6.28 -4.23
C CYS A 481 -5.70 -4.79 -4.60
N PRO A 482 -5.31 -3.83 -3.72
CA PRO A 482 -5.37 -2.40 -4.03
C PRO A 482 -4.39 -1.99 -5.14
N HIS A 483 -3.20 -2.61 -5.17
CA HIS A 483 -2.17 -2.36 -6.17
C HIS A 483 -2.42 -3.17 -7.45
N MET A 484 -3.33 -2.67 -8.28
CA MET A 484 -3.51 -3.18 -9.63
C MET A 484 -2.21 -2.97 -10.43
N GLN A 485 -1.79 -4.00 -11.17
CA GLN A 485 -0.58 -3.95 -12.00
C GLN A 485 -0.97 -3.52 -13.41
N TYR A 486 -0.29 -2.53 -13.98
CA TYR A 486 -0.49 -2.07 -15.35
C TYR A 486 0.67 -2.53 -16.24
N ASP A 487 0.35 -3.23 -17.32
CA ASP A 487 1.29 -3.55 -18.39
C ASP A 487 1.23 -2.45 -19.46
N SER A 488 2.34 -1.76 -19.72
CA SER A 488 2.42 -0.73 -20.76
C SER A 488 2.37 -1.29 -22.19
N ASP A 489 2.78 -2.53 -22.37
CA ASP A 489 3.05 -3.15 -23.67
C ASP A 489 1.77 -3.82 -24.20
N THR A 490 0.91 -4.34 -23.30
CA THR A 490 -0.45 -4.81 -23.65
C THR A 490 -1.59 -3.84 -23.28
N ARG A 491 -1.32 -2.80 -22.47
CA ARG A 491 -2.29 -1.85 -21.89
C ARG A 491 -3.37 -2.49 -21.01
N GLU A 492 -3.01 -3.57 -20.32
CA GLU A 492 -3.90 -4.28 -19.40
C GLU A 492 -3.67 -3.86 -17.94
N HIS A 493 -4.76 -3.55 -17.22
CA HIS A 493 -4.77 -3.49 -15.77
C HIS A 493 -5.19 -4.84 -15.19
N PHE A 494 -4.30 -5.48 -14.45
CA PHE A 494 -4.55 -6.70 -13.72
C PHE A 494 -4.88 -6.41 -12.25
N THR A 495 -5.79 -7.18 -11.65
CA THR A 495 -5.89 -7.29 -10.19
C THR A 495 -6.33 -8.67 -9.75
N VAL A 496 -6.26 -8.92 -8.44
CA VAL A 496 -6.66 -10.16 -7.79
C VAL A 496 -7.82 -9.89 -6.86
N LEU A 497 -8.93 -10.57 -7.07
CA LEU A 497 -10.11 -10.58 -6.20
C LEU A 497 -10.00 -11.74 -5.21
N GLN A 498 -10.52 -11.56 -4.00
CA GLN A 498 -10.59 -12.58 -2.96
C GLN A 498 -12.05 -12.76 -2.48
N ASP A 499 -12.62 -13.95 -2.69
CA ASP A 499 -13.88 -14.37 -2.05
C ASP A 499 -13.57 -15.32 -0.88
N VAL A 500 -13.63 -14.79 0.34
CA VAL A 500 -13.22 -15.49 1.57
C VAL A 500 -14.33 -16.42 2.05
N GLY A 501 -14.25 -17.69 1.63
CA GLY A 501 -15.14 -18.75 2.04
C GLY A 501 -14.83 -19.33 3.43
N PHE A 502 -15.71 -20.21 3.93
CA PHE A 502 -15.61 -20.77 5.28
C PHE A 502 -14.33 -21.60 5.52
N ARG A 503 -13.88 -22.38 4.50
CA ARG A 503 -12.72 -23.28 4.57
C ARG A 503 -11.53 -22.85 3.71
N SER A 504 -11.76 -22.01 2.70
CA SER A 504 -10.78 -21.59 1.71
C SER A 504 -11.24 -20.28 1.08
N THR A 505 -10.28 -19.47 0.64
CA THR A 505 -10.51 -18.26 -0.14
C THR A 505 -10.33 -18.59 -1.62
N THR A 506 -11.27 -18.14 -2.45
CA THR A 506 -11.10 -18.17 -3.91
C THR A 506 -10.39 -16.90 -4.34
N TYR A 507 -9.26 -17.06 -5.01
CA TYR A 507 -8.52 -15.98 -5.64
C TYR A 507 -8.89 -15.97 -7.12
N THR A 508 -9.29 -14.83 -7.65
CA THR A 508 -9.65 -14.67 -9.07
C THR A 508 -8.86 -13.50 -9.64
N VAL A 509 -7.94 -13.80 -10.55
CA VAL A 509 -7.17 -12.79 -11.28
C VAL A 509 -8.01 -12.30 -12.46
N VAL A 510 -8.16 -10.99 -12.58
CA VAL A 510 -8.97 -10.33 -13.62
C VAL A 510 -8.14 -9.28 -14.35
N ALA A 511 -8.51 -9.02 -15.60
CA ALA A 511 -7.87 -8.04 -16.48
C ALA A 511 -8.91 -7.08 -17.07
N ILE A 512 -8.55 -5.81 -17.25
CA ILE A 512 -9.36 -4.75 -17.88
C ILE A 512 -8.43 -3.92 -18.78
N SER A 513 -8.82 -3.64 -20.03
CA SER A 513 -7.98 -2.88 -20.98
C SER A 513 -8.82 -1.98 -21.90
N GLU A 514 -8.17 -1.06 -22.64
CA GLU A 514 -8.86 -0.21 -23.62
C GLU A 514 -9.57 -1.04 -24.72
N SER A 515 -9.08 -2.24 -25.00
CA SER A 515 -9.65 -3.17 -25.98
C SER A 515 -10.76 -4.08 -25.41
N GLN A 516 -10.81 -4.27 -24.10
CA GLN A 516 -11.80 -5.08 -23.37
C GLN A 516 -12.19 -4.35 -22.07
N PRO A 517 -12.98 -3.26 -22.14
CA PRO A 517 -13.36 -2.44 -20.99
C PRO A 517 -14.39 -3.11 -20.05
N GLU A 518 -15.09 -4.14 -20.52
CA GLU A 518 -15.85 -5.10 -19.71
C GLU A 518 -14.94 -6.09 -18.95
N GLY A 519 -13.67 -6.21 -19.36
CA GLY A 519 -12.67 -7.07 -18.75
C GLY A 519 -12.97 -8.57 -18.81
N TYR A 520 -12.01 -9.37 -18.35
CA TYR A 520 -12.12 -10.83 -18.35
C TYR A 520 -11.41 -11.47 -17.14
N THR A 521 -11.84 -12.69 -16.79
CA THR A 521 -11.15 -13.52 -15.80
C THR A 521 -9.92 -14.18 -16.45
N VAL A 522 -8.74 -13.93 -15.89
CA VAL A 522 -7.47 -14.56 -16.32
C VAL A 522 -7.35 -15.96 -15.73
N ALA A 523 -7.60 -16.14 -14.43
CA ALA A 523 -7.61 -17.45 -13.77
C ALA A 523 -8.28 -17.37 -12.39
N SER A 524 -8.83 -18.49 -11.92
CA SER A 524 -9.24 -18.65 -10.51
C SER A 524 -8.57 -19.86 -9.86
N PHE A 525 -8.25 -19.75 -8.58
CA PHE A 525 -7.73 -20.83 -7.74
C PHE A 525 -8.23 -20.71 -6.29
N SER A 526 -8.00 -21.74 -5.47
CA SER A 526 -8.38 -21.70 -4.04
C SER A 526 -7.16 -21.93 -3.16
N ALA A 527 -7.01 -21.11 -2.12
CA ALA A 527 -5.96 -21.22 -1.11
C ALA A 527 -6.49 -20.78 0.27
N GLN A 528 -5.62 -20.63 1.27
CA GLN A 528 -5.97 -20.00 2.54
C GLN A 528 -6.31 -18.51 2.38
N ALA A 529 -6.99 -17.91 3.36
CA ALA A 529 -7.14 -16.45 3.41
C ALA A 529 -5.77 -15.80 3.63
N SER A 530 -5.56 -14.59 3.09
CA SER A 530 -4.29 -13.88 3.20
C SER A 530 -4.49 -12.38 2.96
N VAL A 531 -3.67 -11.53 3.58
CA VAL A 531 -3.71 -10.08 3.31
C VAL A 531 -2.87 -9.79 2.06
N LEU A 532 -3.53 -9.76 0.90
CA LEU A 532 -2.88 -9.52 -0.39
C LEU A 532 -2.88 -8.01 -0.72
N HIS A 533 -1.76 -7.33 -0.48
CA HIS A 533 -1.62 -5.89 -0.72
C HIS A 533 -1.11 -5.57 -2.13
N SER A 534 -0.13 -6.34 -2.64
CA SER A 534 0.36 -6.27 -4.02
C SER A 534 0.74 -7.66 -4.55
N PHE A 535 0.89 -7.77 -5.87
CA PHE A 535 1.33 -8.96 -6.60
C PHE A 535 2.21 -8.52 -7.78
N ALA A 536 2.87 -9.46 -8.46
CA ALA A 536 3.78 -9.13 -9.57
C ALA A 536 3.27 -9.63 -10.93
N ILE A 537 3.74 -8.98 -12.00
CA ILE A 537 3.56 -9.41 -13.39
C ILE A 537 4.91 -9.47 -14.13
N THR A 538 4.92 -10.28 -15.18
CA THR A 538 5.98 -10.42 -16.18
C THR A 538 5.33 -10.46 -17.57
N GLN A 539 6.13 -10.62 -18.63
CA GLN A 539 5.60 -10.71 -19.99
C GLN A 539 4.53 -11.80 -20.15
N ASP A 540 4.80 -13.01 -19.64
CA ASP A 540 3.95 -14.19 -19.86
C ASP A 540 3.20 -14.65 -18.61
N TYR A 541 3.63 -14.20 -17.41
CA TYR A 541 3.11 -14.67 -16.13
C TYR A 541 2.63 -13.56 -15.20
N ILE A 542 1.58 -13.87 -14.44
CA ILE A 542 1.14 -13.16 -13.25
C ILE A 542 1.50 -14.03 -12.04
N ILE A 543 2.12 -13.44 -11.01
CA ILE A 543 2.52 -14.17 -9.80
C ILE A 543 1.79 -13.60 -8.60
N VAL A 544 0.93 -14.42 -8.00
CA VAL A 544 0.12 -14.07 -6.82
C VAL A 544 0.70 -14.76 -5.59
N PRO A 545 1.28 -14.01 -4.63
CA PRO A 545 1.68 -14.59 -3.36
C PRO A 545 0.47 -14.85 -2.46
N VAL A 546 0.58 -15.89 -1.64
CA VAL A 546 -0.35 -16.20 -0.55
C VAL A 546 0.47 -16.39 0.73
N TYR A 547 0.53 -15.34 1.55
CA TYR A 547 1.23 -15.32 2.83
C TYR A 547 0.54 -16.20 3.87
N PRO A 548 1.26 -16.70 4.89
CA PRO A 548 0.72 -17.59 5.90
C PRO A 548 -0.15 -16.85 6.91
N TYR A 549 -1.47 -16.97 6.73
CA TYR A 549 -2.49 -16.43 7.63
C TYR A 549 -3.46 -17.51 8.06
N ALA A 550 -3.58 -17.70 9.38
CA ALA A 550 -4.64 -18.47 10.00
C ALA A 550 -5.89 -17.59 10.21
N ALA A 551 -7.06 -18.21 10.04
CA ALA A 551 -8.33 -17.69 10.52
C ALA A 551 -8.77 -18.58 11.71
N PRO A 552 -8.58 -18.16 12.98
CA PRO A 552 -8.69 -19.06 14.14
C PRO A 552 -10.05 -19.73 14.36
N ILE A 553 -11.11 -19.18 13.75
CA ILE A 553 -12.49 -19.73 13.78
C ILE A 553 -12.97 -20.05 12.34
N GLY A 554 -12.03 -20.28 11.42
CA GLY A 554 -12.28 -20.31 9.98
C GLY A 554 -12.84 -18.98 9.45
N GLY A 555 -13.41 -19.01 8.24
CA GLY A 555 -14.00 -17.84 7.58
C GLY A 555 -15.22 -17.22 8.33
N VAL A 556 -15.67 -17.81 9.44
CA VAL A 556 -16.62 -17.20 10.39
C VAL A 556 -16.05 -15.88 10.92
N SER A 557 -14.80 -15.88 11.37
CA SER A 557 -14.12 -14.68 11.89
C SER A 557 -14.24 -13.50 10.91
N TYR A 558 -13.81 -13.71 9.67
CA TYR A 558 -13.94 -12.75 8.57
C TYR A 558 -15.39 -12.30 8.34
N ARG A 559 -16.36 -13.23 8.28
CA ARG A 559 -17.77 -12.93 7.99
C ARG A 559 -18.43 -12.00 9.02
N TRP A 560 -17.96 -12.01 10.27
CA TRP A 560 -18.50 -11.18 11.36
C TRP A 560 -17.67 -9.91 11.65
N GLY A 561 -16.36 -9.88 11.35
CA GLY A 561 -15.51 -8.71 11.57
C GLY A 561 -15.71 -7.56 10.57
N ASP A 562 -15.31 -6.35 10.95
CA ASP A 562 -15.21 -5.18 10.05
C ASP A 562 -13.76 -4.82 9.71
N SER A 563 -12.84 -5.09 10.65
CA SER A 563 -11.40 -4.93 10.51
C SER A 563 -10.73 -6.22 10.01
N LEU A 564 -9.99 -6.15 8.91
CA LEU A 564 -9.26 -7.28 8.32
C LEU A 564 -8.28 -7.91 9.33
N LEU A 565 -7.51 -7.07 10.04
CA LEU A 565 -6.43 -7.49 10.96
C LEU A 565 -6.93 -8.08 12.28
N GLU A 566 -8.24 -7.97 12.57
CA GLU A 566 -8.90 -8.67 13.69
C GLU A 566 -9.37 -10.08 13.30
N THR A 567 -9.49 -10.35 11.99
CA THR A 567 -10.06 -11.61 11.46
C THR A 567 -8.99 -12.61 11.00
N LEU A 568 -7.79 -12.12 10.69
CA LEU A 568 -6.65 -12.92 10.24
C LEU A 568 -5.46 -12.72 11.18
N SER A 569 -4.79 -13.82 11.52
CA SER A 569 -3.55 -13.85 12.32
C SER A 569 -2.44 -14.50 11.51
N PHE A 570 -1.25 -13.90 11.50
CA PHE A 570 -0.09 -14.46 10.79
C PHE A 570 0.37 -15.77 11.47
N ASP A 571 0.79 -16.77 10.69
CA ASP A 571 1.20 -18.09 11.18
C ASP A 571 2.61 -18.46 10.70
N HIS A 572 3.62 -18.20 11.53
CA HIS A 572 5.02 -18.48 11.22
C HIS A 572 5.34 -19.98 10.99
N ALA A 573 4.42 -20.90 11.31
CA ALA A 573 4.61 -22.33 11.09
C ALA A 573 4.16 -22.80 9.69
N GLN A 574 3.48 -21.94 8.91
CA GLN A 574 3.06 -22.26 7.53
C GLN A 574 3.98 -21.57 6.50
N PRO A 575 4.26 -22.21 5.35
CA PRO A 575 5.00 -21.58 4.26
C PRO A 575 4.16 -20.49 3.58
N ALA A 576 4.85 -19.53 2.95
CA ALA A 576 4.26 -18.67 1.94
C ALA A 576 4.25 -19.41 0.58
N TYR A 577 3.25 -19.13 -0.27
CA TYR A 577 3.14 -19.73 -1.60
C TYR A 577 3.18 -18.68 -2.71
N PHE A 578 3.80 -18.99 -3.84
CA PHE A 578 3.73 -18.19 -5.07
C PHE A 578 2.93 -18.96 -6.13
N PHE A 579 1.73 -18.49 -6.48
CA PHE A 579 0.92 -19.05 -7.56
C PHE A 579 1.32 -18.40 -8.89
N VAL A 580 1.89 -19.20 -9.79
CA VAL A 580 2.35 -18.76 -11.11
C VAL A 580 1.25 -19.02 -12.14
N ILE A 581 0.68 -17.95 -12.69
CA ILE A 581 -0.47 -17.97 -13.60
C ILE A 581 0.00 -17.50 -14.97
N SER A 582 -0.30 -18.27 -16.02
CA SER A 582 0.02 -17.87 -17.39
C SER A 582 -1.06 -16.96 -17.97
N ARG A 583 -0.61 -15.86 -18.58
CA ARG A 583 -1.45 -14.89 -19.31
C ARG A 583 -2.00 -15.49 -20.60
N GLU A 584 -1.17 -16.26 -21.32
CA GLU A 584 -1.56 -17.01 -22.53
C GLU A 584 -2.61 -18.09 -22.21
N TYR A 585 -2.26 -19.08 -21.39
CA TYR A 585 -3.13 -20.24 -21.14
C TYR A 585 -4.29 -19.98 -20.16
N ARG A 586 -4.37 -18.76 -19.59
CA ARG A 586 -5.44 -18.31 -18.68
C ARG A 586 -5.74 -19.32 -17.56
N ARG A 587 -4.67 -19.75 -16.87
CA ARG A 587 -4.70 -20.74 -15.77
C ARG A 587 -3.46 -20.66 -14.89
N VAL A 588 -3.54 -21.21 -13.68
CA VAL A 588 -2.35 -21.58 -12.90
C VAL A 588 -1.52 -22.57 -13.72
N GLN A 589 -0.23 -22.26 -13.91
CA GLN A 589 0.74 -23.20 -14.44
C GLN A 589 1.33 -24.05 -13.32
N CYS A 590 1.85 -23.43 -12.26
CA CYS A 590 2.50 -24.11 -11.15
C CYS A 590 2.44 -23.26 -9.86
N VAL A 591 2.89 -23.85 -8.74
CA VAL A 591 2.92 -23.18 -7.43
C VAL A 591 4.25 -23.50 -6.75
N TYR A 592 4.94 -22.48 -6.24
CA TYR A 592 6.16 -22.62 -5.45
C TYR A 592 5.88 -22.32 -3.97
N GLN A 593 6.72 -22.82 -3.07
CA GLN A 593 6.68 -22.52 -1.63
C GLN A 593 7.95 -21.80 -1.16
N ALA A 594 7.84 -21.03 -0.08
CA ALA A 594 8.92 -20.31 0.58
C ALA A 594 8.73 -20.36 2.11
N PRO A 595 9.76 -20.05 2.92
CA PRO A 595 9.61 -19.89 4.36
C PRO A 595 8.54 -18.85 4.72
N ALA A 596 8.06 -18.83 5.95
CA ALA A 596 7.12 -17.81 6.40
C ALA A 596 7.72 -16.40 6.24
N PHE A 597 7.03 -15.53 5.51
CA PHE A 597 7.34 -14.10 5.36
C PHE A 597 6.06 -13.34 4.99
N PHE A 598 6.10 -12.02 5.11
CA PHE A 598 5.06 -11.11 4.62
C PHE A 598 5.67 -10.03 3.72
N ALA A 599 4.90 -9.48 2.78
CA ALA A 599 5.33 -8.32 1.98
C ALA A 599 4.14 -7.43 1.58
N MET A 600 4.31 -6.12 1.80
CA MET A 600 3.33 -5.13 1.33
C MET A 600 3.52 -4.85 -0.16
N HIS A 601 4.76 -4.59 -0.59
CA HIS A 601 5.06 -4.11 -1.95
C HIS A 601 6.03 -5.00 -2.71
N HIS A 602 5.67 -5.32 -3.95
CA HIS A 602 6.59 -5.83 -4.95
C HIS A 602 7.36 -4.67 -5.59
N ILE A 603 8.61 -4.91 -5.95
CA ILE A 603 9.52 -3.95 -6.61
C ILE A 603 9.44 -4.16 -8.13
N ASN A 604 9.64 -5.40 -8.57
CA ASN A 604 9.56 -5.83 -9.96
C ASN A 604 9.45 -7.37 -10.03
N ALA A 605 9.15 -7.92 -11.20
CA ALA A 605 9.45 -9.33 -11.50
C ALA A 605 9.97 -9.47 -12.92
N VAL A 606 10.86 -10.44 -13.13
CA VAL A 606 11.60 -10.63 -14.38
C VAL A 606 11.63 -12.11 -14.71
N GLN A 607 11.19 -12.47 -15.91
CA GLN A 607 11.34 -13.82 -16.45
C GLN A 607 12.63 -13.94 -17.27
N GLU A 608 13.32 -15.07 -17.14
CA GLU A 608 14.54 -15.37 -17.89
C GLU A 608 14.37 -16.70 -18.64
N SER A 609 13.97 -16.60 -19.91
CA SER A 609 13.70 -17.76 -20.77
C SER A 609 14.94 -18.64 -21.02
N ALA A 610 16.16 -18.10 -20.82
CA ALA A 610 17.41 -18.86 -20.94
C ALA A 610 17.66 -19.82 -19.77
N THR A 611 17.02 -19.61 -18.62
CA THR A 611 17.17 -20.44 -17.40
C THR A 611 15.86 -21.08 -16.94
N ASP A 612 14.76 -20.92 -17.69
CA ASP A 612 13.39 -21.34 -17.32
C ASP A 612 13.03 -20.85 -15.90
N SER A 613 13.38 -19.59 -15.57
CA SER A 613 13.20 -19.04 -14.23
C SER A 613 12.49 -17.67 -14.21
N ILE A 614 11.84 -17.38 -13.07
CA ILE A 614 11.22 -16.08 -12.78
C ILE A 614 11.83 -15.56 -11.47
N SER A 615 12.42 -14.37 -11.50
CA SER A 615 12.87 -13.62 -10.32
C SER A 615 11.79 -12.64 -9.88
N ILE A 616 11.40 -12.69 -8.60
CA ILE A 616 10.38 -11.81 -8.01
C ILE A 616 11.06 -10.99 -6.92
N ASP A 617 11.13 -9.68 -7.12
CA ASP A 617 11.75 -8.75 -6.18
C ASP A 617 10.65 -8.07 -5.36
N LEU A 618 10.72 -8.19 -4.04
CA LEU A 618 9.72 -7.62 -3.13
C LEU A 618 10.35 -7.15 -1.82
N ILE A 619 9.58 -6.36 -1.09
CA ILE A 619 9.98 -5.79 0.21
C ILE A 619 9.48 -6.73 1.31
N ALA A 620 10.39 -7.57 1.80
CA ALA A 620 10.08 -8.65 2.71
C ALA A 620 10.20 -8.24 4.19
N TYR A 621 9.20 -8.69 4.95
CA TYR A 621 9.11 -8.68 6.40
C TYR A 621 9.10 -10.11 6.93
N GLU A 622 9.46 -10.29 8.20
CA GLU A 622 9.34 -11.59 8.89
C GLU A 622 7.87 -11.96 9.15
N ASP A 623 7.01 -10.97 9.37
CA ASP A 623 5.60 -11.11 9.70
C ASP A 623 4.76 -9.86 9.34
N ASP A 624 3.49 -9.84 9.75
CA ASP A 624 2.57 -8.74 9.52
C ASP A 624 2.63 -7.59 10.55
N ALA A 625 3.67 -7.57 11.41
CA ALA A 625 3.84 -6.51 12.41
C ALA A 625 3.93 -5.12 11.78
N VAL A 626 4.36 -5.00 10.51
CA VAL A 626 4.32 -3.71 9.78
C VAL A 626 2.91 -3.15 9.72
N LEU A 627 1.91 -3.95 9.33
CA LEU A 627 0.52 -3.53 9.29
C LEU A 627 -0.01 -3.21 10.70
N ARG A 628 0.32 -4.05 11.69
CA ARG A 628 -0.14 -3.89 13.08
C ARG A 628 0.49 -2.69 13.80
N ARG A 629 1.63 -2.18 13.31
CA ARG A 629 2.31 -0.97 13.83
C ARG A 629 1.81 0.34 13.17
N LEU A 630 0.96 0.30 12.15
CA LEU A 630 0.34 1.48 11.53
C LEU A 630 -0.96 1.95 12.23
N MET A 631 -1.17 1.53 13.48
CA MET A 631 -2.24 2.03 14.33
C MET A 631 -1.98 3.51 14.71
N ILE A 632 -2.96 4.38 14.46
CA ILE A 632 -2.88 5.83 14.70
C ILE A 632 -2.63 6.14 16.18
N LYS A 633 -3.18 5.33 17.10
CA LYS A 633 -2.89 5.42 18.54
C LYS A 633 -1.40 5.29 18.87
N ASP A 634 -0.72 4.35 18.21
CA ASP A 634 0.65 3.95 18.51
C ASP A 634 1.63 4.85 17.74
N LEU A 635 1.32 5.22 16.49
CA LEU A 635 2.05 6.24 15.73
C LEU A 635 2.01 7.63 16.41
N ARG A 636 0.88 8.02 17.03
CA ARG A 636 0.77 9.30 17.77
C ARG A 636 1.37 9.23 19.17
N ARG A 637 1.37 8.06 19.82
CA ARG A 637 1.89 7.85 21.17
C ARG A 637 2.73 6.56 21.21
N PRO A 638 3.92 6.56 20.58
CA PRO A 638 4.79 5.39 20.60
C PRO A 638 5.18 5.03 22.03
N SER A 639 5.14 3.73 22.34
CA SER A 639 5.79 3.18 23.53
C SER A 639 7.32 3.25 23.38
N VAL A 640 8.05 3.03 24.48
CA VAL A 640 9.53 3.04 24.47
C VAL A 640 10.09 2.04 23.45
N ASP A 641 9.43 0.89 23.30
CA ASP A 641 9.81 -0.18 22.37
C ASP A 641 9.08 -0.10 21.01
N PHE A 642 8.41 1.02 20.72
CA PHE A 642 7.75 1.20 19.42
C PHE A 642 8.77 1.48 18.32
N SER A 643 8.63 0.70 17.26
CA SER A 643 9.35 0.86 16.00
C SER A 643 8.42 0.51 14.84
N VAL A 644 8.57 1.22 13.72
CA VAL A 644 8.03 0.75 12.44
C VAL A 644 8.97 -0.35 11.94
N PRO A 645 8.51 -1.58 11.68
CA PRO A 645 9.37 -2.66 11.20
C PRO A 645 10.07 -2.31 9.87
N SER A 646 11.25 -2.88 9.63
CA SER A 646 12.00 -2.67 8.40
C SER A 646 11.64 -3.71 7.35
N GLY A 647 11.22 -3.24 6.18
CA GLY A 647 11.23 -4.04 4.96
C GLY A 647 12.64 -4.10 4.37
N TYR A 648 12.99 -5.22 3.74
CA TYR A 648 14.26 -5.40 3.02
C TYR A 648 14.00 -5.98 1.63
N ALA A 649 14.75 -5.52 0.63
CA ALA A 649 14.64 -6.02 -0.74
C ALA A 649 15.14 -7.47 -0.83
N ARG A 650 14.22 -8.42 -1.08
CA ARG A 650 14.53 -9.84 -1.30
C ARG A 650 14.03 -10.28 -2.66
N ARG A 651 14.87 -11.05 -3.36
CA ARG A 651 14.54 -11.76 -4.61
C ARG A 651 14.14 -13.19 -4.28
N TYR A 652 13.02 -13.65 -4.84
CA TYR A 652 12.62 -15.04 -4.85
C TYR A 652 12.70 -15.55 -6.29
N GLN A 653 13.63 -16.47 -6.55
CA GLN A 653 13.79 -17.09 -7.87
C GLN A 653 13.01 -18.42 -7.92
N LEU A 654 12.12 -18.52 -8.90
CA LEU A 654 11.31 -19.70 -9.20
C LEU A 654 11.91 -20.38 -10.44
N SER A 655 12.59 -21.51 -10.29
CA SER A 655 13.38 -22.13 -11.37
C SER A 655 12.81 -23.46 -11.85
N GLY A 656 12.79 -23.67 -13.17
CA GLY A 656 12.19 -24.84 -13.80
C GLY A 656 10.68 -24.69 -14.06
N VAL A 657 10.22 -23.47 -14.34
CA VAL A 657 8.78 -23.12 -14.47
C VAL A 657 8.06 -24.01 -15.47
N THR A 658 8.67 -24.30 -16.63
CA THR A 658 8.09 -25.17 -17.67
C THR A 658 7.97 -26.62 -17.19
N MET A 659 8.99 -27.15 -16.49
CA MET A 659 8.95 -28.50 -15.90
C MET A 659 7.90 -28.62 -14.80
N GLU A 660 7.83 -27.65 -13.89
CA GLU A 660 6.88 -27.65 -12.78
C GLU A 660 5.45 -27.43 -13.28
N ALA A 661 5.26 -26.67 -14.36
CA ALA A 661 3.98 -26.56 -15.05
C ALA A 661 3.49 -27.91 -15.60
N THR A 662 4.38 -28.72 -16.20
CA THR A 662 4.03 -30.09 -16.65
C THR A 662 3.56 -30.96 -15.48
N LYS A 663 4.33 -31.02 -14.39
CA LYS A 663 3.99 -31.80 -13.18
C LYS A 663 2.65 -31.37 -12.57
N TYR A 664 2.39 -30.07 -12.51
CA TYR A 664 1.13 -29.52 -11.97
C TYR A 664 -0.07 -29.89 -12.85
N ILE A 665 0.07 -29.93 -14.18
CA ILE A 665 -0.98 -30.38 -15.11
C ILE A 665 -1.26 -31.88 -14.94
N GLU A 666 -0.20 -32.72 -14.95
CA GLU A 666 -0.31 -34.18 -14.78
C GLU A 666 -1.00 -34.56 -13.46
N THR A 667 -0.64 -33.88 -12.37
CA THR A 667 -1.22 -34.06 -11.03
C THR A 667 -2.56 -33.33 -10.83
N LYS A 668 -3.10 -32.69 -11.88
CA LYS A 668 -4.38 -31.95 -11.86
C LYS A 668 -4.46 -30.89 -10.75
N GLY A 669 -3.37 -30.15 -10.60
CA GLY A 669 -3.20 -29.09 -9.60
C GLY A 669 -2.96 -29.59 -8.17
N ARG A 670 -2.55 -30.86 -8.01
CA ARG A 670 -2.30 -31.50 -6.70
C ARG A 670 -0.96 -32.25 -6.67
N PRO A 671 0.18 -31.57 -6.90
CA PRO A 671 1.48 -32.20 -6.72
C PRO A 671 1.67 -32.62 -5.26
N SER A 672 2.47 -33.67 -5.02
CA SER A 672 2.75 -34.19 -3.67
C SER A 672 3.66 -33.28 -2.84
N LEU A 673 4.47 -32.45 -3.50
CA LEU A 673 5.34 -31.44 -2.94
C LEU A 673 5.34 -30.23 -3.88
N PHE A 674 5.46 -29.02 -3.33
CA PHE A 674 5.72 -27.83 -4.13
C PHE A 674 7.23 -27.55 -4.21
N PRO A 675 7.78 -27.14 -5.37
CA PRO A 675 9.15 -26.67 -5.49
C PRO A 675 9.41 -25.47 -4.57
N TRP A 676 10.62 -25.38 -4.01
CA TRP A 676 11.03 -24.24 -3.19
C TRP A 676 11.51 -23.08 -4.06
N ALA A 677 11.07 -21.86 -3.73
CA ALA A 677 11.66 -20.64 -4.24
C ALA A 677 13.06 -20.43 -3.63
N HIS A 678 14.05 -20.09 -4.43
CA HIS A 678 15.38 -19.71 -3.92
C HIS A 678 15.38 -18.25 -3.48
N THR A 679 15.67 -17.99 -2.21
CA THR A 679 15.64 -16.63 -1.63
C THR A 679 17.03 -16.01 -1.58
N LEU A 680 17.17 -14.83 -2.18
CA LEU A 680 18.36 -13.99 -2.14
C LEU A 680 18.02 -12.64 -1.48
N LEU A 681 18.85 -12.19 -0.53
CA LEU A 681 18.80 -10.81 -0.04
C LEU A 681 19.52 -9.92 -1.05
N LEU A 682 18.80 -8.97 -1.68
CA LEU A 682 19.41 -8.04 -2.65
C LEU A 682 20.22 -6.94 -1.93
N ARG A 683 19.66 -6.41 -0.84
CA ARG A 683 20.22 -5.28 -0.08
C ARG A 683 20.09 -5.50 1.42
N THR A 684 21.13 -5.15 2.17
CA THR A 684 21.11 -5.10 3.64
C THR A 684 20.48 -3.82 4.19
N GLU A 685 20.34 -2.79 3.37
CA GLU A 685 19.64 -1.56 3.68
C GLU A 685 18.12 -1.80 3.76
N SER A 686 17.48 -1.23 4.78
CA SER A 686 16.02 -1.19 4.83
C SER A 686 15.46 -0.28 3.73
N ILE A 687 14.37 -0.68 3.09
CA ILE A 687 13.65 0.10 2.08
C ILE A 687 12.14 -0.22 2.15
N GLU A 688 11.28 0.77 1.95
CA GLU A 688 9.83 0.62 1.78
C GLU A 688 9.30 1.63 0.74
N LEU A 689 8.10 1.42 0.20
CA LEU A 689 7.48 2.18 -0.89
C LEU A 689 8.41 2.31 -2.11
N ALA A 690 9.09 1.21 -2.45
CA ALA A 690 10.05 1.22 -3.55
C ALA A 690 9.39 1.47 -4.91
N LYS A 691 10.13 2.15 -5.78
CA LYS A 691 9.83 2.40 -7.18
C LYS A 691 11.08 2.18 -8.02
N ILE A 692 10.86 1.80 -9.26
CA ILE A 692 11.86 1.67 -10.32
C ILE A 692 11.54 2.69 -11.42
N ASN A 693 12.40 2.82 -12.43
CA ASN A 693 12.01 3.48 -13.66
C ASN A 693 10.87 2.67 -14.33
N PRO A 694 9.69 3.26 -14.62
CA PRO A 694 8.55 2.51 -15.16
C PRO A 694 8.84 1.85 -16.51
N MET A 695 9.84 2.31 -17.27
CA MET A 695 10.25 1.72 -18.55
C MET A 695 10.89 0.33 -18.41
N VAL A 696 11.37 -0.03 -17.21
CA VAL A 696 11.92 -1.37 -16.88
C VAL A 696 10.99 -2.21 -16.00
N SER A 697 9.70 -1.85 -15.93
CA SER A 697 8.66 -2.74 -15.40
C SER A 697 8.61 -4.06 -16.18
N ALA A 698 8.46 -5.18 -15.48
CA ALA A 698 8.49 -6.55 -16.01
C ALA A 698 9.82 -6.97 -16.70
N LYS A 699 10.87 -6.16 -16.58
CA LYS A 699 12.15 -6.25 -17.33
C LYS A 699 13.37 -6.14 -16.39
N PRO A 700 14.56 -6.61 -16.79
CA PRO A 700 15.79 -6.46 -15.99
C PRO A 700 16.05 -5.00 -15.61
N TYR A 701 16.47 -4.78 -14.36
CA TYR A 701 16.68 -3.44 -13.78
C TYR A 701 17.80 -3.43 -12.73
N THR A 702 18.35 -2.26 -12.46
CA THR A 702 19.50 -1.98 -11.60
C THR A 702 19.14 -1.10 -10.41
N TYR A 703 18.19 -0.18 -10.53
CA TYR A 703 17.97 0.88 -9.56
C TYR A 703 16.58 0.86 -8.94
N MET A 704 16.55 0.84 -7.61
CA MET A 704 15.33 1.03 -6.82
C MET A 704 15.44 2.27 -5.93
N TYR A 705 14.34 3.00 -5.83
CA TYR A 705 14.19 4.25 -5.10
C TYR A 705 13.08 4.08 -4.07
N GLY A 706 13.31 4.36 -2.80
CA GLY A 706 12.30 4.14 -1.76
C GLY A 706 12.52 4.98 -0.51
N LEU A 707 11.72 4.73 0.50
CA LEU A 707 11.81 5.34 1.83
C LEU A 707 12.63 4.49 2.79
N SER A 708 13.30 5.14 3.74
CA SER A 708 14.09 4.46 4.77
C SER A 708 14.28 5.34 6.02
N HIS A 709 15.15 4.89 6.94
CA HIS A 709 15.56 5.62 8.13
C HIS A 709 17.07 5.90 8.08
N VAL A 710 17.47 7.17 8.22
CA VAL A 710 18.89 7.60 8.24
C VAL A 710 19.68 6.79 9.28
N GLU A 711 19.08 6.58 10.44
CA GLU A 711 19.65 5.90 11.60
C GLU A 711 19.94 4.42 11.30
N ARG A 712 19.04 3.75 10.57
CA ARG A 712 19.20 2.36 10.13
C ARG A 712 20.26 2.23 9.04
N LEU A 713 20.28 3.16 8.08
CA LEU A 713 21.32 3.24 7.04
C LEU A 713 22.71 3.58 7.61
N GLN A 714 22.78 4.13 8.83
CA GLN A 714 24.02 4.34 9.59
C GLN A 714 24.36 3.18 10.55
N GLY A 715 23.56 2.11 10.59
CA GLY A 715 23.79 0.96 11.46
C GLY A 715 23.53 1.22 12.95
N LEU A 716 22.76 2.26 13.31
CA LEU A 716 22.43 2.56 14.70
C LEU A 716 21.46 1.53 15.29
N PRO A 717 21.54 1.21 16.60
CA PRO A 717 20.68 0.20 17.23
C PRO A 717 19.18 0.51 17.09
N VAL A 718 18.35 -0.51 16.87
CA VAL A 718 16.91 -0.36 16.52
C VAL A 718 16.13 0.50 17.52
N HIS A 719 16.41 0.37 18.83
CA HIS A 719 15.77 1.16 19.90
C HIS A 719 16.14 2.66 19.86
N VAL A 720 17.25 3.03 19.22
CA VAL A 720 17.68 4.41 18.98
C VAL A 720 17.15 4.93 17.63
N ALA A 721 16.84 4.02 16.70
CA ALA A 721 16.78 4.29 15.26
C ALA A 721 15.37 4.35 14.63
N SER A 722 14.28 4.16 15.39
CA SER A 722 12.97 3.87 14.76
C SER A 722 11.70 4.36 15.47
N THR A 723 11.77 5.28 16.44
CA THR A 723 10.55 5.81 17.10
C THR A 723 9.69 6.72 16.20
N THR A 724 10.18 7.07 15.00
CA THR A 724 9.50 7.89 13.99
C THR A 724 9.08 7.09 12.75
N MET A 725 8.30 7.71 11.87
CA MET A 725 8.10 7.27 10.48
C MET A 725 9.40 7.42 9.65
N TYR A 726 9.40 6.94 8.40
CA TYR A 726 10.50 7.10 7.45
C TYR A 726 10.91 8.57 7.29
N ASN A 727 12.22 8.85 7.36
CA ASN A 727 12.79 10.20 7.41
C ASN A 727 13.81 10.50 6.29
N CYS A 728 14.00 9.56 5.37
CA CYS A 728 14.83 9.74 4.18
C CYS A 728 14.29 9.01 2.96
N ILE A 729 14.73 9.46 1.79
CA ILE A 729 14.62 8.75 0.52
C ILE A 729 15.99 8.11 0.24
N VAL A 730 16.00 6.91 -0.32
CA VAL A 730 17.21 6.15 -0.68
C VAL A 730 17.16 5.67 -2.13
N LYS A 731 18.30 5.69 -2.83
CA LYS A 731 18.57 4.95 -4.07
C LYS A 731 19.51 3.78 -3.74
N LEU A 732 19.13 2.57 -4.15
CA LEU A 732 19.92 1.34 -4.03
C LEU A 732 20.21 0.76 -5.42
N ASP A 733 21.37 0.12 -5.56
CA ASP A 733 21.76 -0.68 -6.73
C ASP A 733 21.48 -2.16 -6.44
N SER A 734 20.61 -2.80 -7.22
CA SER A 734 20.15 -4.18 -7.04
C SER A 734 21.19 -5.23 -7.45
N ASN A 735 22.21 -4.84 -8.23
CA ASN A 735 23.20 -5.74 -8.80
C ASN A 735 24.50 -5.76 -7.98
N ASP A 736 24.85 -4.67 -7.29
CA ASP A 736 25.98 -4.63 -6.35
C ASP A 736 25.56 -4.20 -4.92
N GLY A 737 25.51 -5.19 -4.02
CA GLY A 737 25.30 -4.96 -2.58
C GLY A 737 26.44 -4.25 -1.85
N ALA A 738 27.64 -4.11 -2.45
CA ALA A 738 28.73 -3.32 -1.88
C ALA A 738 28.65 -1.82 -2.27
N THR A 739 27.93 -1.48 -3.34
CA THR A 739 27.71 -0.09 -3.76
C THR A 739 26.83 0.62 -2.74
N LYS A 740 27.39 1.67 -2.11
CA LYS A 740 26.76 2.39 -1.00
C LYS A 740 25.44 3.07 -1.42
N PRO A 741 24.43 3.13 -0.53
CA PRO A 741 23.19 3.85 -0.78
C PRO A 741 23.45 5.34 -1.03
N LEU A 742 22.75 5.93 -2.01
CA LEU A 742 22.60 7.39 -2.06
C LEU A 742 21.38 7.77 -1.24
N VAL A 743 21.52 8.74 -0.34
CA VAL A 743 20.50 9.08 0.65
C VAL A 743 20.20 10.58 0.59
N TRP A 744 18.93 10.95 0.48
CA TRP A 744 18.45 12.31 0.68
C TRP A 744 17.64 12.34 1.97
N SER A 745 18.02 13.24 2.87
CA SER A 745 17.30 13.47 4.13
C SER A 745 17.44 14.92 4.55
N ARG A 746 16.52 15.38 5.39
CA ARG A 746 16.56 16.69 6.03
C ARG A 746 16.11 16.52 7.48
N LYS A 747 16.73 17.24 8.43
CA LYS A 747 16.41 17.08 9.85
C LYS A 747 14.93 17.41 10.09
N HIS A 748 14.21 16.54 10.81
CA HIS A 748 12.78 16.68 11.08
C HIS A 748 11.93 16.82 9.80
N CYS A 749 12.29 16.10 8.74
CA CYS A 749 11.52 16.02 7.50
C CYS A 749 11.18 14.56 7.20
N TYR A 750 9.93 14.32 6.79
CA TYR A 750 9.40 12.97 6.55
C TYR A 750 8.85 12.88 5.12
N PRO A 751 9.55 12.22 4.17
CA PRO A 751 9.13 12.08 2.78
C PRO A 751 8.00 11.05 2.57
N SER A 752 7.21 11.27 1.52
CA SER A 752 6.27 10.32 0.92
C SER A 752 6.95 9.49 -0.17
N GLU A 753 6.24 8.49 -0.70
CA GLU A 753 6.67 7.66 -1.82
C GLU A 753 7.42 8.46 -2.91
N PRO A 754 8.66 8.05 -3.29
CA PRO A 754 9.43 8.70 -4.34
C PRO A 754 9.00 8.20 -5.73
N VAL A 755 8.49 9.08 -6.58
CA VAL A 755 8.08 8.74 -7.94
C VAL A 755 9.21 9.05 -8.92
N PHE A 756 9.64 8.05 -9.68
CA PHE A 756 10.57 8.22 -10.80
C PHE A 756 9.85 8.79 -12.03
N VAL A 757 10.45 9.81 -12.64
CA VAL A 757 9.97 10.47 -13.87
C VAL A 757 11.11 10.41 -14.92
N PRO A 758 10.99 9.61 -15.99
CA PRO A 758 12.05 9.48 -16.99
C PRO A 758 12.37 10.80 -17.71
N HIS A 759 13.66 11.03 -17.98
CA HIS A 759 14.14 12.11 -18.84
C HIS A 759 14.71 11.57 -20.16
N SER A 760 15.39 10.42 -20.14
CA SER A 760 15.83 9.69 -21.32
C SER A 760 15.51 8.18 -21.26
N ASP A 761 16.13 7.40 -22.13
CA ASP A 761 16.05 5.94 -22.23
C ASP A 761 16.92 5.20 -21.19
N LYS A 762 17.85 5.90 -20.54
CA LYS A 762 18.74 5.30 -19.52
C LYS A 762 18.02 5.13 -18.20
N GLU A 763 18.30 4.02 -17.52
CA GLU A 763 17.53 3.58 -16.35
C GLU A 763 17.46 4.63 -15.22
N ASP A 764 18.54 5.35 -14.92
CA ASP A 764 18.61 6.37 -13.87
C ASP A 764 18.64 7.83 -14.35
N ASP A 765 18.37 8.07 -15.63
CA ASP A 765 18.36 9.42 -16.22
C ASP A 765 16.94 10.00 -16.19
N GLY A 766 16.65 10.73 -15.12
CA GLY A 766 15.32 11.20 -14.77
C GLY A 766 15.29 11.96 -13.46
N PHE A 767 14.07 12.17 -12.95
CA PHE A 767 13.81 12.88 -11.71
C PHE A 767 13.16 11.98 -10.67
N ILE A 768 13.50 12.17 -9.39
CA ILE A 768 12.70 11.66 -8.27
C ILE A 768 11.87 12.80 -7.71
N VAL A 769 10.55 12.65 -7.74
CA VAL A 769 9.59 13.62 -7.20
C VAL A 769 8.92 13.04 -5.96
N SER A 770 8.92 13.77 -4.85
CA SER A 770 8.30 13.36 -3.58
C SER A 770 7.72 14.58 -2.84
N ILE A 771 6.72 14.35 -1.99
CA ILE A 771 6.25 15.33 -1.00
C ILE A 771 6.94 15.01 0.33
N PHE A 772 7.54 15.98 1.01
CA PHE A 772 7.99 15.78 2.39
C PHE A 772 7.30 16.73 3.36
N PHE A 773 6.98 16.23 4.55
CA PHE A 773 6.47 17.03 5.66
C PHE A 773 7.62 17.61 6.48
N ASP A 774 7.76 18.93 6.49
CA ASP A 774 8.62 19.67 7.42
C ASP A 774 7.85 19.88 8.73
N SER A 775 8.15 19.06 9.72
CA SER A 775 7.44 19.06 11.00
C SER A 775 7.87 20.20 11.94
N MET A 776 8.98 20.88 11.66
CA MET A 776 9.36 22.10 12.39
C MET A 776 8.52 23.30 11.96
N ARG A 777 8.06 23.31 10.70
CA ARG A 777 7.16 24.34 10.16
C ARG A 777 5.68 23.94 10.15
N ILE A 778 5.38 22.65 10.31
CA ILE A 778 4.05 22.05 10.14
C ILE A 778 3.49 22.37 8.73
N THR A 779 4.36 22.25 7.72
CA THR A 779 4.06 22.47 6.30
C THR A 779 4.75 21.41 5.47
N SER A 780 4.16 20.99 4.34
CA SER A 780 4.87 20.12 3.41
C SER A 780 5.51 20.91 2.26
N CYS A 781 6.45 20.29 1.58
CA CYS A 781 7.07 20.79 0.36
C CYS A 781 7.16 19.65 -0.67
N ILE A 782 7.20 20.01 -1.95
CA ILE A 782 7.68 19.13 -3.00
C ILE A 782 9.21 19.20 -3.02
N VAL A 783 9.86 18.05 -3.16
CA VAL A 783 11.27 17.94 -3.56
C VAL A 783 11.37 17.31 -4.94
N VAL A 784 12.31 17.79 -5.76
CA VAL A 784 12.78 17.10 -6.96
C VAL A 784 14.27 16.85 -6.85
N LEU A 785 14.66 15.58 -6.98
CA LEU A 785 16.05 15.14 -7.06
C LEU A 785 16.40 14.71 -8.48
N ASP A 786 17.66 14.88 -8.84
CA ASP A 786 18.31 14.21 -9.97
C ASP A 786 18.41 12.71 -9.67
N ALA A 787 17.77 11.84 -10.46
CA ALA A 787 17.69 10.41 -10.14
C ALA A 787 19.05 9.68 -10.25
N LYS A 788 19.99 10.23 -11.02
CA LYS A 788 21.33 9.68 -11.21
C LYS A 788 22.23 9.91 -10.00
N THR A 789 22.46 11.18 -9.68
CA THR A 789 23.39 11.69 -8.65
C THR A 789 22.73 11.93 -7.29
N PHE A 790 21.41 11.84 -7.21
CA PHE A 790 20.59 12.08 -6.01
C PHE A 790 20.70 13.48 -5.40
N LYS A 791 21.17 14.45 -6.21
CA LYS A 791 21.27 15.86 -5.83
C LYS A 791 19.88 16.52 -5.86
N GLU A 792 19.65 17.40 -4.90
CA GLU A 792 18.44 18.23 -4.85
C GLU A 792 18.48 19.31 -5.94
N LEU A 793 17.56 19.22 -6.91
CA LEU A 793 17.43 20.19 -8.01
C LEU A 793 16.47 21.32 -7.64
N MET A 794 15.43 21.01 -6.87
CA MET A 794 14.38 21.97 -6.51
C MET A 794 13.64 21.57 -5.23
N ILE A 795 13.27 22.55 -4.42
CA ILE A 795 12.19 22.42 -3.42
C ILE A 795 11.16 23.53 -3.62
N ALA A 796 9.87 23.18 -3.59
CA ALA A 796 8.76 24.14 -3.67
C ALA A 796 7.78 23.95 -2.49
N GLN A 797 7.37 25.04 -1.85
CA GLN A 797 6.53 25.01 -0.64
C GLN A 797 5.06 24.72 -0.98
N LEU A 798 4.41 23.79 -0.27
CA LEU A 798 2.96 23.58 -0.34
C LEU A 798 2.23 24.50 0.65
N PRO A 799 0.98 24.92 0.40
CA PRO A 799 0.24 25.85 1.25
C PRO A 799 -0.27 25.24 2.58
N SER A 800 0.01 23.96 2.85
CA SER A 800 -0.25 23.31 4.14
C SER A 800 0.65 22.10 4.35
N ALA A 801 0.53 21.49 5.52
CA ALA A 801 0.89 20.09 5.70
C ALA A 801 0.12 19.18 4.73
N VAL A 802 0.80 18.14 4.25
CA VAL A 802 0.27 16.89 3.72
C VAL A 802 0.67 15.83 4.76
N PRO A 803 -0.28 15.06 5.34
CA PRO A 803 0.03 14.12 6.41
C PRO A 803 0.97 12.98 6.02
N LEU A 804 1.56 12.35 7.04
CA LEU A 804 2.41 11.17 6.90
C LEU A 804 1.57 10.00 6.37
N SER A 805 2.11 9.29 5.38
CA SER A 805 1.31 8.44 4.48
C SER A 805 2.02 7.12 4.17
N PHE A 806 1.23 6.05 4.07
CA PHE A 806 1.57 4.83 3.31
C PHE A 806 0.82 4.77 1.96
N GLY A 807 0.01 5.78 1.64
CA GLY A 807 -0.67 5.91 0.36
C GLY A 807 0.25 6.40 -0.76
N HIS A 808 -0.11 6.05 -2.00
CA HIS A 808 0.80 6.03 -3.14
C HIS A 808 0.69 7.25 -4.05
N SER A 809 1.68 7.37 -4.94
CA SER A 809 1.82 8.46 -5.90
C SER A 809 2.11 7.96 -7.31
N LYS A 810 1.52 8.61 -8.32
CA LYS A 810 1.84 8.40 -9.74
C LYS A 810 2.12 9.74 -10.40
N PHE A 811 2.84 9.72 -11.52
CA PHE A 811 3.14 10.91 -12.31
C PHE A 811 2.61 10.72 -13.73
N ALA A 812 1.82 11.68 -14.20
CA ALA A 812 1.27 11.72 -15.56
C ALA A 812 1.96 12.84 -16.36
N ILE A 813 2.44 12.53 -17.57
CA ILE A 813 3.22 13.43 -18.44
C ILE A 813 2.30 14.19 -19.41
#